data_AF-A0A3M7D0S7-F1
#
_entry.id   AF-A0A3M7D0S7-F1
#
_cell.length_a   1.000
_cell.length_b   1.000
_cell.length_c   1.000
_cell.angle_alpha   90.00
_cell.angle_beta   90.00
_cell.angle_gamma   90.00
#
_symmetry.space_group_name_H-M   'P 1'
#
loop_
_entity.id
_entity.type
_entity.pdbx_description
1 polymer ?
#
loop_
_entity_poly.entity_id
_entity_poly.type
_entity_poly.pdbx_seq_one_letter_code
_entity_poly.pdbx_strand_id
1 'polypeptide(L)'
;MPGLQVVALISGGKDSLFSILHCQANGHEVVALANLYPAKSNVNVDDTDSYMYQTIGHAVIPLYERALGLPLFRQEIKGTAVDQNRSYGPQAPATGASEDETESLVPLLKQVKAAIPEVNAVSTGAIMSDYQRTRVESVALRLGLTPLSYLWQWPSLSQNTQSSLLEDMAAVGQDSRIIKVASGGLDDSFLWQNVAERRTISRLTKAAERFGSSDTGAIIGEGGEFETLAVDGPAPLWKHRINVGEDEREVVPGEAGTASIRFRHPSLEAKGEVNPEHMKPRIPETLDERSESILKSTLSHFKAATEATQASDASPASRIHVGEQKAVPGLITSRSAAGQSPAAQMQSIMDTLRTELEDILPGVGVASIAYTSIILRNMADFGEINAVYGRYFNFPTPPARVTIACADAIPNGCDVMLGATYSTSRSQSTATRRGLHVQSRSYWAPANIGPYSQAFVLQSDRELDQDAVLYVAGQIPLIPASMELACSPSKDALTTFAYQAVLALQHADRIGNVMSSKRWTAGVAFIVAPGAGDVRRLGQVARHTWTAWHETSNGPAEDNSDEHEEEDFDVWHLTQNFARSGTATRQPQQDRQSTKPLKAPPLWVIRVDALPRGASIEWAMYGSMTEQDVAVEKIPHLCHLLDVFQRQLV
;
A
#
# COMPACT_ATOMS: atom_id res chain seq x y z
N MET A 1 -15.38 -14.51 -6.47
CA MET A 1 -15.78 -13.57 -7.55
C MET A 1 -15.47 -14.17 -8.93
N PRO A 2 -16.17 -13.74 -10.02
CA PRO A 2 -15.74 -14.09 -11.38
C PRO A 2 -14.36 -13.49 -11.67
N GLY A 3 -13.58 -14.18 -12.50
CA GLY A 3 -12.27 -13.69 -12.94
C GLY A 3 -12.35 -12.35 -13.66
N LEU A 4 -11.35 -11.50 -13.48
CA LEU A 4 -11.19 -10.25 -14.23
C LEU A 4 -10.59 -10.53 -15.62
N GLN A 5 -10.87 -9.65 -16.57
CA GLN A 5 -10.30 -9.66 -17.91
C GLN A 5 -9.21 -8.58 -17.95
N VAL A 6 -7.96 -9.02 -17.94
CA VAL A 6 -6.79 -8.22 -17.57
C VAL A 6 -5.98 -7.87 -18.79
N VAL A 7 -5.64 -6.59 -18.94
CA VAL A 7 -4.51 -6.17 -19.77
C VAL A 7 -3.26 -6.06 -18.91
N ALA A 8 -2.18 -6.73 -19.29
CA ALA A 8 -0.92 -6.68 -18.57
C ALA A 8 -0.01 -5.60 -19.15
N LEU A 9 0.43 -4.64 -18.32
CA LEU A 9 1.49 -3.72 -18.68
C LEU A 9 2.82 -4.46 -18.63
N ILE A 10 3.51 -4.54 -19.77
CA ILE A 10 4.79 -5.23 -19.88
C ILE A 10 5.93 -4.27 -20.20
N SER A 11 7.03 -4.43 -19.48
CA SER A 11 8.33 -3.83 -19.78
C SER A 11 9.27 -4.81 -20.48
N GLY A 12 8.94 -6.11 -20.45
CA GLY A 12 9.82 -7.20 -20.83
C GLY A 12 10.70 -7.69 -19.69
N GLY A 13 10.75 -6.99 -18.56
CA GLY A 13 11.50 -7.39 -17.36
C GLY A 13 10.79 -8.45 -16.52
N LYS A 14 11.54 -9.04 -15.58
CA LYS A 14 11.13 -10.16 -14.73
C LYS A 14 9.78 -9.93 -14.03
N ASP A 15 9.53 -8.72 -13.54
CA ASP A 15 8.39 -8.45 -12.66
C ASP A 15 7.09 -8.38 -13.42
N SER A 16 7.11 -7.75 -14.60
CA SER A 16 5.92 -7.62 -15.44
C SER A 16 5.38 -8.97 -15.91
N LEU A 17 6.27 -9.93 -16.22
CA LEU A 17 5.88 -11.29 -16.63
C LEU A 17 5.50 -12.17 -15.42
N PHE A 18 6.17 -12.00 -14.28
CA PHE A 18 5.81 -12.75 -13.07
C PHE A 18 4.45 -12.31 -12.51
N SER A 19 4.12 -11.02 -12.60
CA SER A 19 2.82 -10.47 -12.21
C SER A 19 1.64 -11.07 -13.02
N ILE A 20 1.86 -11.42 -14.30
CA ILE A 20 0.88 -12.14 -15.12
C ILE A 20 0.54 -13.50 -14.52
N LEU A 21 1.54 -14.24 -14.03
CA LEU A 21 1.32 -15.55 -13.40
C LEU A 21 0.47 -15.41 -12.12
N HIS A 22 0.67 -14.34 -11.36
CA HIS A 22 -0.17 -14.05 -10.20
C HIS A 22 -1.60 -13.66 -10.58
N CYS A 23 -1.81 -12.93 -11.68
CA CYS A 23 -3.17 -12.70 -12.21
C CYS A 23 -3.87 -14.03 -12.51
N GLN A 24 -3.19 -14.94 -13.22
CA GLN A 24 -3.73 -16.27 -13.54
C GLN A 24 -4.00 -17.10 -12.27
N ALA A 25 -3.09 -17.06 -11.30
CA ALA A 25 -3.23 -17.80 -10.04
C ALA A 25 -4.39 -17.29 -9.16
N ASN A 26 -4.77 -16.01 -9.28
CA ASN A 26 -5.97 -15.43 -8.66
C ASN A 26 -7.25 -15.64 -9.51
N GLY A 27 -7.19 -16.48 -10.55
CA GLY A 27 -8.33 -16.82 -11.39
C GLY A 27 -8.74 -15.71 -12.35
N HIS A 28 -7.83 -14.79 -12.69
CA HIS A 28 -8.04 -13.79 -13.73
C HIS A 28 -7.52 -14.28 -15.08
N GLU A 29 -8.11 -13.77 -16.15
CA GLU A 29 -7.72 -14.07 -17.52
C GLU A 29 -6.96 -12.88 -18.08
N VAL A 30 -5.72 -13.10 -18.51
CA VAL A 30 -4.94 -12.08 -19.20
C VAL A 30 -5.24 -12.16 -20.68
N VAL A 31 -5.82 -11.10 -21.23
CA VAL A 31 -6.35 -11.08 -22.61
C VAL A 31 -5.53 -10.23 -23.56
N ALA A 32 -4.66 -9.36 -23.04
CA ALA A 32 -3.80 -8.51 -23.86
C ALA A 32 -2.54 -8.08 -23.11
N LEU A 33 -1.53 -7.74 -23.89
CA LEU A 33 -0.30 -7.09 -23.45
C LEU A 33 -0.35 -5.63 -23.88
N ALA A 34 0.14 -4.73 -23.04
CA ALA A 34 0.27 -3.32 -23.36
C ALA A 34 1.67 -2.83 -22.98
N ASN A 35 2.31 -2.08 -23.88
CA ASN A 35 3.66 -1.57 -23.68
C ASN A 35 3.77 -0.12 -24.16
N LEU A 36 4.46 0.70 -23.37
CA LEU A 36 4.93 2.00 -23.81
C LEU A 36 6.38 1.89 -24.28
N TYR A 37 6.73 2.63 -25.33
CA TYR A 37 8.06 2.60 -25.92
C TYR A 37 8.57 4.01 -26.24
N PRO A 38 9.90 4.24 -26.19
CA PRO A 38 10.47 5.56 -26.44
C PRO A 38 10.24 6.02 -27.88
N ALA A 39 10.10 7.32 -28.08
CA ALA A 39 10.08 7.93 -29.41
C ALA A 39 11.39 7.63 -30.15
N LYS A 40 11.32 7.49 -31.49
CA LYS A 40 12.54 7.32 -32.31
C LYS A 40 13.35 8.62 -32.26
N SER A 41 14.39 8.66 -31.44
CA SER A 41 15.35 9.78 -31.44
C SER A 41 16.33 9.63 -32.61
N ASN A 42 16.80 10.74 -33.18
CA ASN A 42 17.83 10.76 -34.22
C ASN A 42 19.24 10.48 -33.68
N VAL A 43 19.36 10.04 -32.42
CA VAL A 43 20.61 9.78 -31.72
C VAL A 43 20.52 8.34 -31.21
N ASN A 44 21.49 7.49 -31.54
CA ASN A 44 21.54 6.06 -31.17
C ASN A 44 21.74 5.86 -29.65
N VAL A 45 20.84 6.39 -28.83
CA VAL A 45 20.80 6.18 -27.38
C VAL A 45 19.44 5.55 -27.10
N ASP A 46 19.45 4.22 -26.91
CA ASP A 46 18.28 3.44 -26.49
C ASP A 46 17.90 3.73 -25.02
N ASP A 47 18.70 4.52 -24.31
CA ASP A 47 18.52 4.92 -22.91
C ASP A 47 17.87 6.32 -22.87
N THR A 48 16.54 6.35 -22.84
CA THR A 48 15.82 7.58 -22.46
C THR A 48 15.64 7.56 -20.95
N ASP A 49 15.97 8.65 -20.26
CA ASP A 49 15.84 8.81 -18.79
C ASP A 49 14.37 8.83 -18.33
N SER A 50 13.63 7.72 -18.54
CA SER A 50 12.28 7.54 -18.01
C SER A 50 12.33 6.87 -16.65
N TYR A 51 11.68 7.49 -15.67
CA TYR A 51 11.54 6.92 -14.32
C TYR A 51 10.51 5.81 -14.26
N MET A 52 9.61 5.74 -15.25
CA MET A 52 8.48 4.82 -15.25
C MET A 52 8.67 3.59 -16.15
N TYR A 53 9.43 3.73 -17.25
CA TYR A 53 9.46 2.70 -18.30
C TYR A 53 10.87 2.22 -18.60
N GLN A 54 11.02 0.90 -18.64
CA GLN A 54 12.21 0.24 -19.16
C GLN A 54 12.36 0.54 -20.66
N THR A 55 13.49 1.12 -21.05
CA THR A 55 13.81 1.48 -22.44
C THR A 55 14.78 0.50 -23.09
N ILE A 56 15.66 -0.13 -22.30
CA ILE A 56 16.59 -1.17 -22.75
C ILE A 56 15.85 -2.47 -23.06
N GLY A 57 16.16 -3.06 -24.21
CA GLY A 57 15.52 -4.30 -24.67
C GLY A 57 14.15 -4.11 -25.32
N HIS A 58 13.67 -2.87 -25.52
CA HIS A 58 12.35 -2.60 -26.13
C HIS A 58 12.19 -3.19 -27.55
N ALA A 59 13.31 -3.45 -28.24
CA ALA A 59 13.35 -4.11 -29.55
C ALA A 59 12.88 -5.58 -29.51
N VAL A 60 12.98 -6.23 -28.35
CA VAL A 60 12.53 -7.61 -28.13
C VAL A 60 11.03 -7.67 -27.90
N ILE A 61 10.42 -6.58 -27.43
CA ILE A 61 9.02 -6.55 -26.98
C ILE A 61 8.01 -7.08 -28.01
N PRO A 62 8.11 -6.76 -29.32
CA PRO A 62 7.21 -7.32 -30.33
C PRO A 62 7.15 -8.86 -30.37
N LEU A 63 8.19 -9.56 -29.91
CA LEU A 63 8.20 -11.02 -29.88
C LEU A 63 7.26 -11.61 -28.82
N TYR A 64 6.92 -10.86 -27.76
CA TYR A 64 6.02 -11.33 -26.70
C TYR A 64 4.61 -11.66 -27.21
N GLU A 65 4.14 -10.99 -28.26
CA GLU A 65 2.83 -11.31 -28.85
C GLU A 65 2.74 -12.79 -29.25
N ARG A 66 3.77 -13.28 -29.93
CA ARG A 66 3.87 -14.69 -30.37
C ARG A 66 4.42 -15.61 -29.29
N ALA A 67 5.32 -15.12 -28.43
CA ALA A 67 5.87 -15.92 -27.33
C ALA A 67 4.82 -16.27 -26.28
N LEU A 68 3.86 -15.38 -26.00
CA LEU A 68 2.79 -15.61 -25.03
C LEU A 68 1.45 -15.98 -25.69
N GLY A 69 1.29 -15.68 -26.98
CA GLY A 69 0.04 -15.91 -27.71
C GLY A 69 -1.06 -14.93 -27.31
N LEU A 70 -0.69 -13.69 -26.99
CA LEU A 70 -1.58 -12.62 -26.52
C LEU A 70 -1.40 -11.37 -27.40
N PRO A 71 -2.48 -10.68 -27.79
CA PRO A 71 -2.39 -9.48 -28.61
C PRO A 71 -1.58 -8.40 -27.89
N LEU A 72 -0.68 -7.74 -28.63
CA LEU A 72 0.20 -6.70 -28.09
C LEU A 72 -0.19 -5.32 -28.61
N PHE A 73 -0.56 -4.43 -27.70
CA PHE A 73 -0.81 -3.02 -27.98
C PHE A 73 0.42 -2.19 -27.57
N ARG A 74 0.86 -1.31 -28.46
CA ARG A 74 2.01 -0.46 -28.21
C ARG A 74 1.67 1.00 -28.46
N GLN A 75 2.18 1.87 -27.61
CA GLN A 75 2.02 3.31 -27.74
C GLN A 75 3.36 4.01 -27.47
N GLU A 76 3.67 4.97 -28.32
CA GLU A 76 4.87 5.81 -28.14
C GLU A 76 4.68 6.72 -26.92
N ILE A 77 5.72 6.84 -26.10
CA ILE A 77 5.78 7.77 -24.98
C ILE A 77 5.86 9.19 -25.53
N LYS A 78 4.92 10.04 -25.13
CA LYS A 78 4.91 11.47 -25.43
C LYS A 78 5.23 12.25 -24.17
N GLY A 79 5.93 13.37 -24.33
CA GLY A 79 6.24 14.25 -23.22
C GLY A 79 7.42 13.78 -22.37
N THR A 80 7.48 14.26 -21.13
CA THR A 80 8.55 13.98 -20.16
C THR A 80 7.96 13.73 -18.77
N ALA A 81 8.76 13.30 -17.79
CA ALA A 81 8.32 13.21 -16.40
C ALA A 81 8.12 14.63 -15.80
N VAL A 82 6.90 15.17 -15.92
CA VAL A 82 6.53 16.54 -15.49
C VAL A 82 6.12 16.54 -14.03
N ASP A 83 5.21 15.66 -13.65
CA ASP A 83 4.88 15.43 -12.24
C ASP A 83 5.85 14.36 -11.71
N GLN A 84 6.77 14.76 -10.86
CA GLN A 84 7.74 13.87 -10.23
C GLN A 84 7.37 13.52 -8.78
N ASN A 85 6.18 13.92 -8.32
CA ASN A 85 5.75 13.59 -6.96
C ASN A 85 5.54 12.07 -6.81
N ARG A 86 5.72 11.60 -5.56
CA ARG A 86 5.48 10.21 -5.15
C ARG A 86 4.03 9.79 -5.39
N SER A 87 3.07 10.69 -5.17
CA SER A 87 1.65 10.45 -5.41
C SER A 87 1.19 11.16 -6.69
N TYR A 88 0.45 10.46 -7.53
CA TYR A 88 -0.03 10.97 -8.82
C TYR A 88 -1.56 11.04 -8.87
N GLY A 89 -2.12 12.01 -9.61
CA GLY A 89 -3.57 12.21 -9.69
C GLY A 89 -4.01 12.95 -10.94
N PRO A 90 -5.32 13.19 -11.10
CA PRO A 90 -5.90 13.72 -12.33
C PRO A 90 -5.58 15.19 -12.63
N GLN A 91 -4.84 15.90 -11.76
CA GLN A 91 -4.49 17.30 -11.97
C GLN A 91 -3.35 17.42 -12.98
N ALA A 92 -3.68 17.34 -14.26
CA ALA A 92 -2.80 17.83 -15.32
C ALA A 92 -2.57 19.34 -15.11
N PRO A 93 -1.37 19.89 -15.42
CA PRO A 93 -1.18 21.33 -15.41
C PRO A 93 -2.15 21.96 -16.41
N ALA A 94 -3.15 22.68 -15.89
CA ALA A 94 -3.89 23.63 -16.70
C ALA A 94 -2.91 24.72 -17.14
N THR A 95 -2.77 24.89 -18.46
CA THR A 95 -2.03 25.96 -19.15
C THR A 95 -0.53 25.70 -19.40
N GLY A 96 -0.20 25.32 -20.64
CA GLY A 96 1.10 25.58 -21.27
C GLY A 96 2.30 24.67 -20.91
N ALA A 97 2.16 23.72 -20.00
CA ALA A 97 3.22 22.77 -19.65
C ALA A 97 3.29 21.58 -20.63
N SER A 98 4.49 21.01 -20.79
CA SER A 98 4.74 19.77 -21.54
C SER A 98 3.78 18.64 -21.12
N GLU A 99 3.42 17.76 -22.06
CA GLU A 99 2.67 16.53 -21.73
C GLU A 99 3.47 15.68 -20.73
N ASP A 100 2.80 15.09 -19.73
CA ASP A 100 3.44 14.15 -18.80
C ASP A 100 3.49 12.75 -19.42
N GLU A 101 4.64 12.07 -19.31
CA GLU A 101 4.85 10.75 -19.92
C GLU A 101 3.81 9.70 -19.50
N THR A 102 3.30 9.80 -18.27
CA THR A 102 2.28 8.91 -17.71
C THR A 102 1.00 8.92 -18.53
N GLU A 103 0.62 10.10 -19.07
CA GLU A 103 -0.63 10.27 -19.81
C GLU A 103 -0.64 9.52 -21.15
N SER A 104 0.52 9.03 -21.62
CA SER A 104 0.62 8.10 -22.75
C SER A 104 -0.08 6.76 -22.49
N LEU A 105 -0.28 6.36 -21.22
CA LEU A 105 -1.07 5.17 -20.87
C LEU A 105 -2.55 5.33 -21.20
N VAL A 106 -3.10 6.55 -21.18
CA VAL A 106 -4.53 6.80 -21.45
C VAL A 106 -4.93 6.39 -22.87
N PRO A 107 -4.29 6.88 -23.95
CA PRO A 107 -4.62 6.44 -25.29
C PRO A 107 -4.32 4.95 -25.51
N LEU A 108 -3.25 4.41 -24.91
CA LEU A 108 -2.92 2.98 -24.99
C LEU A 108 -4.05 2.10 -24.45
N LEU A 109 -4.49 2.35 -23.21
CA LEU A 109 -5.54 1.55 -22.59
C LEU A 109 -6.91 1.80 -23.24
N LYS A 110 -7.18 2.99 -23.79
CA LYS A 110 -8.37 3.23 -24.62
C LYS A 110 -8.37 2.38 -25.89
N GLN A 111 -7.23 2.20 -26.56
CA GLN A 111 -7.12 1.31 -27.72
C GLN A 111 -7.42 -0.14 -27.33
N VAL A 112 -6.85 -0.61 -26.21
CA VAL A 112 -7.13 -1.96 -25.69
C VAL A 112 -8.62 -2.15 -25.43
N LYS A 113 -9.27 -1.23 -24.70
CA LYS A 113 -10.71 -1.30 -24.40
C LYS A 113 -11.59 -1.24 -25.65
N ALA A 114 -11.16 -0.52 -26.69
CA ALA A 114 -11.88 -0.47 -27.95
C ALA A 114 -11.78 -1.79 -28.73
N ALA A 115 -10.64 -2.46 -28.67
CA ALA A 115 -10.42 -3.76 -29.31
C ALA A 115 -11.01 -4.93 -28.51
N ILE A 116 -11.02 -4.82 -27.18
CA ILE A 116 -11.43 -5.86 -26.22
C ILE A 116 -12.36 -5.23 -25.16
N PRO A 117 -13.65 -5.04 -25.46
CA PRO A 117 -14.60 -4.33 -24.60
C PRO A 117 -14.81 -4.92 -23.21
N GLU A 118 -14.54 -6.21 -23.02
CA GLU A 118 -14.64 -6.94 -21.76
C GLU A 118 -13.52 -6.64 -20.76
N VAL A 119 -12.41 -6.00 -21.20
CA VAL A 119 -11.29 -5.63 -20.33
C VAL A 119 -11.77 -4.72 -19.21
N ASN A 120 -11.52 -5.16 -17.98
CA ASN A 120 -11.98 -4.49 -16.76
C ASN A 120 -10.89 -4.35 -15.70
N ALA A 121 -9.66 -4.76 -16.00
CA ALA A 121 -8.52 -4.67 -15.10
C ALA A 121 -7.19 -4.44 -15.82
N VAL A 122 -6.22 -3.85 -15.12
CA VAL A 122 -4.86 -3.63 -15.60
C VAL A 122 -3.85 -4.12 -14.58
N SER A 123 -2.87 -4.91 -15.02
CA SER A 123 -1.81 -5.45 -14.16
C SER A 123 -0.50 -4.70 -14.34
N THR A 124 0.20 -4.44 -13.23
CA THR A 124 1.57 -3.89 -13.20
C THR A 124 2.53 -4.83 -12.47
N GLY A 125 3.83 -4.69 -12.76
CA GLY A 125 4.93 -5.41 -12.11
C GLY A 125 5.57 -4.66 -10.94
N ALA A 126 5.05 -3.51 -10.51
CA ALA A 126 5.64 -2.73 -9.42
C ALA A 126 5.72 -3.53 -8.10
N ILE A 127 6.90 -3.54 -7.46
CA ILE A 127 7.14 -4.27 -6.21
C ILE A 127 7.20 -3.31 -5.02
N MET A 128 8.02 -2.26 -5.06
CA MET A 128 8.20 -1.31 -3.95
C MET A 128 8.19 0.17 -4.38
N SER A 129 8.21 0.48 -5.67
CA SER A 129 8.01 1.84 -6.20
C SER A 129 6.56 2.39 -6.09
N ASP A 130 6.32 3.31 -5.14
CA ASP A 130 5.05 4.05 -5.04
C ASP A 130 4.80 4.93 -6.28
N TYR A 131 5.89 5.47 -6.84
CA TYR A 131 5.88 6.31 -8.03
C TYR A 131 5.21 5.60 -9.21
N GLN A 132 5.61 4.36 -9.49
CA GLN A 132 5.03 3.56 -10.57
C GLN A 132 3.59 3.14 -10.26
N ARG A 133 3.33 2.70 -9.01
CA ARG A 133 2.00 2.22 -8.60
C ARG A 133 0.94 3.31 -8.76
N THR A 134 1.16 4.49 -8.19
CA THR A 134 0.14 5.56 -8.14
C THR A 134 -0.21 6.10 -9.53
N ARG A 135 0.75 6.13 -10.45
CA ARG A 135 0.55 6.51 -11.87
C ARG A 135 -0.38 5.53 -12.59
N VAL A 136 -0.11 4.23 -12.48
CA VAL A 136 -0.95 3.19 -13.07
C VAL A 136 -2.35 3.21 -12.43
N GLU A 137 -2.44 3.34 -11.09
CA GLU A 137 -3.72 3.43 -10.38
C GLU A 137 -4.56 4.62 -10.86
N SER A 138 -3.96 5.82 -10.95
CA SER A 138 -4.63 7.04 -11.43
C SER A 138 -5.20 6.86 -12.84
N VAL A 139 -4.41 6.33 -13.78
CA VAL A 139 -4.88 6.07 -15.15
C VAL A 139 -5.98 5.01 -15.18
N ALA A 140 -5.79 3.90 -14.47
CA ALA A 140 -6.73 2.77 -14.43
C ALA A 140 -8.11 3.21 -13.96
N LEU A 141 -8.16 3.94 -12.84
CA LEU A 141 -9.40 4.40 -12.23
C LEU A 141 -10.15 5.41 -13.10
N ARG A 142 -9.44 6.34 -13.77
CA ARG A 142 -10.04 7.27 -14.74
C ARG A 142 -10.69 6.55 -15.93
N LEU A 143 -10.20 5.36 -16.25
CA LEU A 143 -10.74 4.51 -17.32
C LEU A 143 -11.71 3.44 -16.82
N GLY A 144 -12.03 3.40 -15.51
CA GLY A 144 -12.91 2.40 -14.92
C GLY A 144 -12.33 0.98 -14.96
N LEU A 145 -11.01 0.84 -14.90
CA LEU A 145 -10.28 -0.42 -14.80
C LEU A 145 -9.85 -0.67 -13.35
N THR A 146 -9.91 -1.92 -12.91
CA THR A 146 -9.37 -2.36 -11.61
C THR A 146 -7.84 -2.48 -11.71
N PRO A 147 -7.05 -1.71 -10.95
CA PRO A 147 -5.60 -1.88 -10.95
C PRO A 147 -5.18 -3.09 -10.08
N LEU A 148 -4.25 -3.89 -10.61
CA LEU A 148 -3.70 -5.09 -9.96
C LEU A 148 -2.19 -4.93 -9.85
N SER A 149 -1.67 -5.00 -8.62
CA SER A 149 -0.25 -4.84 -8.30
C SER A 149 0.17 -5.98 -7.35
N TYR A 150 0.08 -7.22 -7.82
CA TYR A 150 0.25 -8.40 -6.96
C TYR A 150 1.61 -8.50 -6.27
N LEU A 151 2.66 -7.92 -6.87
CA LEU A 151 4.00 -7.93 -6.30
C LEU A 151 4.24 -6.77 -5.32
N TRP A 152 3.28 -5.85 -5.17
CA TRP A 152 3.41 -4.69 -4.30
C TRP A 152 3.62 -5.11 -2.84
N GLN A 153 4.71 -4.62 -2.25
CA GLN A 153 5.19 -4.94 -0.89
C GLN A 153 5.48 -6.43 -0.67
N TRP A 154 5.86 -7.16 -1.74
CA TRP A 154 6.19 -8.59 -1.63
C TRP A 154 7.26 -8.89 -0.56
N PRO A 155 8.41 -8.18 -0.48
CA PRO A 155 9.42 -8.47 0.53
C PRO A 155 8.94 -8.26 1.97
N SER A 156 7.87 -7.48 2.18
CA SER A 156 7.31 -7.20 3.50
C SER A 156 6.33 -8.28 4.00
N LEU A 157 6.02 -9.29 3.18
CA LEU A 157 5.12 -10.38 3.56
C LEU A 157 5.86 -11.41 4.43
N SER A 158 5.12 -12.16 5.26
CA SER A 158 5.74 -13.19 6.11
C SER A 158 6.45 -14.28 5.29
N GLN A 159 7.43 -14.92 5.93
CA GLN A 159 8.28 -15.98 5.36
C GLN A 159 9.14 -15.53 4.17
N ASN A 160 9.11 -14.24 3.81
CA ASN A 160 9.94 -13.72 2.74
C ASN A 160 11.27 -13.19 3.29
N THR A 161 12.33 -13.49 2.55
CA THR A 161 13.61 -12.81 2.60
C THR A 161 13.70 -11.82 1.46
N GLN A 162 14.77 -11.01 1.43
CA GLN A 162 15.06 -10.11 0.32
C GLN A 162 15.15 -10.82 -1.04
N SER A 163 15.53 -12.11 -1.06
CA SER A 163 15.68 -12.89 -2.30
C SER A 163 14.46 -13.75 -2.64
N SER A 164 13.47 -13.90 -1.75
CA SER A 164 12.38 -14.86 -1.93
C SER A 164 11.61 -14.66 -3.23
N LEU A 165 11.44 -13.43 -3.71
CA LEU A 165 10.76 -13.17 -4.99
C LEU A 165 11.53 -13.79 -6.19
N LEU A 166 12.86 -13.71 -6.19
CA LEU A 166 13.69 -14.33 -7.22
C LEU A 166 13.68 -15.85 -7.09
N GLU A 167 13.63 -16.37 -5.86
CA GLU A 167 13.50 -17.80 -5.59
C GLU A 167 12.16 -18.34 -6.09
N ASP A 168 11.07 -17.59 -5.92
CA ASP A 168 9.75 -17.93 -6.46
C ASP A 168 9.73 -17.90 -8.00
N MET A 169 10.39 -16.92 -8.61
CA MET A 169 10.60 -16.88 -10.07
C MET A 169 11.38 -18.10 -10.56
N ALA A 170 12.43 -18.50 -9.85
CA ALA A 170 13.19 -19.71 -10.16
C ALA A 170 12.32 -20.98 -10.03
N ALA A 171 11.49 -21.06 -8.99
CA ALA A 171 10.63 -22.20 -8.71
C ALA A 171 9.59 -22.46 -9.82
N VAL A 172 9.06 -21.40 -10.45
CA VAL A 172 8.17 -21.53 -11.61
C VAL A 172 8.91 -21.70 -12.94
N GLY A 173 10.24 -21.67 -12.92
CA GLY A 173 11.07 -21.78 -14.13
C GLY A 173 11.05 -20.53 -15.00
N GLN A 174 10.86 -19.34 -14.43
CA GLN A 174 11.03 -18.09 -15.15
C GLN A 174 12.51 -17.85 -15.44
N ASP A 175 12.85 -17.62 -16.72
CA ASP A 175 14.19 -17.27 -17.16
C ASP A 175 14.24 -15.79 -17.52
N SER A 176 14.85 -14.99 -16.65
CA SER A 176 15.02 -13.56 -16.83
C SER A 176 16.50 -13.19 -16.78
N ARG A 177 16.98 -12.59 -17.87
CA ARG A 177 18.39 -12.27 -18.08
C ARG A 177 18.67 -10.83 -17.68
N ILE A 178 19.76 -10.59 -16.95
CA ILE A 178 20.21 -9.22 -16.66
C ILE A 178 20.69 -8.56 -17.96
N ILE A 179 20.13 -7.40 -18.31
CA ILE A 179 20.43 -6.69 -19.57
C ILE A 179 21.04 -5.31 -19.37
N LYS A 180 20.97 -4.76 -18.15
CA LYS A 180 21.60 -3.51 -17.74
C LYS A 180 22.08 -3.67 -16.31
N VAL A 181 23.23 -3.09 -15.99
CA VAL A 181 23.70 -2.89 -14.62
C VAL A 181 24.04 -1.41 -14.44
N ALA A 182 23.65 -0.84 -13.31
CA ALA A 182 23.80 0.58 -13.01
C ALA A 182 24.14 0.86 -11.54
N SER A 183 24.83 -0.06 -10.87
CA SER A 183 25.29 0.09 -9.49
C SER A 183 26.78 -0.17 -9.39
N GLY A 184 27.49 0.57 -8.52
CA GLY A 184 28.93 0.39 -8.29
C GLY A 184 29.32 -1.00 -7.78
N GLY A 185 28.36 -1.80 -7.31
CA GLY A 185 28.57 -3.18 -6.91
C GLY A 185 28.40 -4.23 -8.01
N LEU A 186 27.93 -3.83 -9.19
CA LEU A 186 27.63 -4.74 -10.30
C LEU A 186 28.48 -4.39 -11.52
N ASP A 187 29.20 -5.39 -12.04
CA ASP A 187 30.02 -5.27 -13.26
C ASP A 187 29.35 -5.95 -14.47
N ASP A 188 29.96 -5.80 -15.64
CA ASP A 188 29.48 -6.37 -16.91
C ASP A 188 29.39 -7.91 -16.89
N SER A 189 30.06 -8.58 -15.95
CA SER A 189 30.02 -10.04 -15.82
C SER A 189 28.67 -10.56 -15.31
N PHE A 190 27.77 -9.69 -14.83
CA PHE A 190 26.38 -10.04 -14.52
C PHE A 190 25.49 -10.08 -15.78
N LEU A 191 25.88 -9.41 -16.86
CA LEU A 191 25.09 -9.34 -18.07
C LEU A 191 24.83 -10.74 -18.63
N TRP A 192 23.60 -10.96 -19.07
CA TRP A 192 23.07 -12.22 -19.59
C TRP A 192 23.00 -13.40 -18.59
N GLN A 193 23.30 -13.18 -17.31
CA GLN A 193 23.03 -14.19 -16.29
C GLN A 193 21.53 -14.25 -15.98
N ASN A 194 21.03 -15.46 -15.68
CA ASN A 194 19.67 -15.58 -15.16
C ASN A 194 19.66 -15.01 -13.74
N VAL A 195 18.86 -13.97 -13.52
CA VAL A 195 18.73 -13.25 -12.25
C VAL A 195 18.27 -14.16 -11.11
N ALA A 196 17.44 -15.15 -11.43
CA ALA A 196 16.85 -16.09 -10.48
C ALA A 196 17.75 -17.31 -10.19
N GLU A 197 18.90 -17.44 -10.85
CA GLU A 197 19.84 -18.52 -10.58
C GLU A 197 20.48 -18.33 -9.20
N ARG A 198 20.54 -19.40 -8.39
CA ARG A 198 21.09 -19.38 -7.02
C ARG A 198 22.48 -18.72 -6.93
N ARG A 199 23.34 -18.96 -7.93
CA ARG A 199 24.67 -18.35 -8.01
C ARG A 199 24.58 -16.84 -8.21
N THR A 200 23.71 -16.38 -9.11
CA THR A 200 23.47 -14.97 -9.41
C THR A 200 22.89 -14.26 -8.19
N ILE A 201 21.85 -14.82 -7.55
CA ILE A 201 21.27 -14.30 -6.31
C ILE A 201 22.36 -14.12 -5.25
N SER A 202 23.18 -15.14 -5.01
CA SER A 202 24.28 -15.07 -4.03
C SER A 202 25.30 -13.98 -4.34
N ARG A 203 25.53 -13.66 -5.63
CA ARG A 203 26.42 -12.57 -6.04
C ARG A 203 25.76 -11.20 -5.84
N LEU A 204 24.47 -11.07 -6.16
CA LEU A 204 23.69 -9.86 -5.94
C LEU A 204 23.61 -9.52 -4.44
N THR A 205 23.34 -10.51 -3.58
CA THR A 205 23.33 -10.34 -2.12
C THR A 205 24.67 -9.80 -1.62
N LYS A 206 25.79 -10.42 -2.04
CA LYS A 206 27.13 -9.96 -1.65
C LYS A 206 27.48 -8.58 -2.20
N ALA A 207 26.93 -8.21 -3.37
CA ALA A 207 27.12 -6.89 -3.93
C ALA A 207 26.37 -5.85 -3.09
N ALA A 208 25.10 -6.11 -2.75
CA ALA A 208 24.29 -5.22 -1.91
C ALA A 208 24.92 -5.01 -0.52
N GLU A 209 25.35 -6.09 0.14
CA GLU A 209 26.02 -6.04 1.46
C GLU A 209 27.28 -5.14 1.48
N ARG A 210 28.04 -5.08 0.37
CA ARG A 210 29.29 -4.30 0.29
C ARG A 210 29.08 -2.80 0.30
N PHE A 211 27.89 -2.33 -0.10
CA PHE A 211 27.58 -0.90 -0.19
C PHE A 211 26.75 -0.40 1.00
N GLY A 212 26.62 -1.23 2.05
CA GLY A 212 25.79 -0.89 3.21
C GLY A 212 24.28 -0.93 2.93
N SER A 213 23.90 -1.25 1.69
CA SER A 213 22.52 -1.45 1.28
C SER A 213 22.05 -2.83 1.76
N SER A 214 21.74 -2.92 3.06
CA SER A 214 20.79 -3.92 3.56
C SER A 214 19.34 -3.57 3.18
N ASP A 215 19.17 -2.55 2.33
CA ASP A 215 17.90 -2.02 1.87
C ASP A 215 17.01 -3.11 1.28
N THR A 216 15.73 -2.98 1.63
CA THR A 216 14.65 -3.82 1.15
C THR A 216 14.43 -3.52 -0.34
N GLY A 217 15.19 -4.15 -1.24
CA GLY A 217 14.92 -4.01 -2.68
C GLY A 217 16.12 -4.15 -3.62
N ALA A 218 17.35 -3.89 -3.17
CA ALA A 218 18.50 -3.86 -4.08
C ALA A 218 18.78 -5.23 -4.74
N ILE A 219 18.56 -6.32 -4.00
CA ILE A 219 18.73 -7.70 -4.51
C ILE A 219 17.76 -8.01 -5.65
N ILE A 220 16.57 -7.39 -5.62
CA ILE A 220 15.52 -7.58 -6.63
C ILE A 220 15.52 -6.46 -7.68
N GLY A 221 16.47 -5.53 -7.64
CA GLY A 221 16.67 -4.49 -8.65
C GLY A 221 15.69 -3.31 -8.57
N GLU A 222 15.04 -3.09 -7.41
CA GLU A 222 14.09 -1.98 -7.24
C GLU A 222 14.76 -0.59 -7.27
N GLY A 223 16.01 -0.48 -6.82
CA GLY A 223 16.79 0.78 -6.85
C GLY A 223 17.36 1.11 -8.22
N GLY A 224 16.99 0.36 -9.27
CA GLY A 224 17.53 0.50 -10.62
C GLY A 224 18.94 -0.08 -10.77
N GLU A 225 19.39 -0.92 -9.83
CA GLU A 225 20.72 -1.52 -9.84
C GLU A 225 20.95 -2.36 -11.10
N PHE A 226 19.90 -3.00 -11.59
CA PHE A 226 19.91 -3.76 -12.84
C PHE A 226 18.53 -3.81 -13.49
N GLU A 227 18.51 -3.96 -14.81
CA GLU A 227 17.30 -4.26 -15.57
C GLU A 227 17.36 -5.69 -16.12
N THR A 228 16.20 -6.28 -16.38
CA THR A 228 16.11 -7.65 -16.87
C THR A 228 15.27 -7.76 -18.15
N LEU A 229 15.43 -8.88 -18.85
CA LEU A 229 14.59 -9.31 -19.96
C LEU A 229 14.19 -10.76 -19.73
N ALA A 230 12.89 -11.04 -19.61
CA ALA A 230 12.38 -12.39 -19.61
C ALA A 230 12.52 -13.01 -21.01
N VAL A 231 13.15 -14.17 -21.11
CA VAL A 231 13.39 -14.85 -22.39
C VAL A 231 12.69 -16.20 -22.45
N ASP A 232 12.34 -16.75 -21.30
CA ASP A 232 11.53 -17.96 -21.20
C ASP A 232 10.77 -17.99 -19.87
N GLY A 233 9.80 -18.89 -19.75
CA GLY A 233 9.09 -19.12 -18.49
C GLY A 233 8.07 -20.26 -18.53
N PRO A 234 7.20 -20.36 -17.52
CA PRO A 234 6.29 -21.49 -17.37
C PRO A 234 5.27 -21.62 -18.51
N ALA A 235 4.97 -22.87 -18.90
CA ALA A 235 4.11 -23.21 -20.04
C ALA A 235 2.66 -22.65 -20.01
N PRO A 236 2.01 -22.46 -18.84
CA PRO A 236 0.74 -21.75 -18.75
C PRO A 236 0.76 -20.39 -19.45
N LEU A 237 1.87 -19.66 -19.36
CA LEU A 237 2.06 -18.35 -19.98
C LEU A 237 2.84 -18.42 -21.30
N TRP A 238 3.95 -19.15 -21.34
CA TRP A 238 4.89 -19.14 -22.47
C TRP A 238 4.61 -20.25 -23.48
N LYS A 239 4.47 -19.88 -24.76
CA LYS A 239 4.28 -20.78 -25.92
C LYS A 239 5.56 -20.98 -26.72
N HIS A 240 6.40 -19.95 -26.79
CA HIS A 240 7.71 -19.97 -27.43
C HIS A 240 8.74 -19.33 -26.50
N ARG A 241 9.99 -19.77 -26.53
CA ARG A 241 11.10 -19.05 -25.90
C ARG A 241 11.70 -18.04 -26.86
N ILE A 242 12.25 -16.96 -26.32
CA ILE A 242 13.01 -15.97 -27.07
C ILE A 242 14.48 -16.41 -27.05
N ASN A 243 15.01 -16.75 -28.21
CA ASN A 243 16.41 -17.11 -28.38
C ASN A 243 17.22 -15.88 -28.79
N VAL A 244 18.32 -15.64 -28.08
CA VAL A 244 19.29 -14.59 -28.39
C VAL A 244 20.68 -15.23 -28.43
N GLY A 245 21.20 -15.39 -29.66
CA GLY A 245 22.53 -15.94 -29.88
C GLY A 245 23.64 -15.05 -29.31
N GLU A 246 24.85 -15.60 -29.18
CA GLU A 246 26.04 -14.82 -28.79
C GLU A 246 26.32 -13.67 -29.77
N ASP A 247 26.20 -13.93 -31.08
CA ASP A 247 26.40 -12.93 -32.14
C ASP A 247 25.27 -11.89 -32.21
N GLU A 248 24.18 -12.10 -31.47
CA GLU A 248 23.00 -11.24 -31.48
C GLU A 248 22.94 -10.29 -30.29
N ARG A 249 23.91 -10.38 -29.38
CA ARG A 249 24.06 -9.53 -28.20
C ARG A 249 25.42 -8.82 -28.23
N GLU A 250 25.38 -7.52 -27.97
CA GLU A 250 26.58 -6.68 -27.88
C GLU A 250 26.56 -5.96 -26.54
N VAL A 251 27.64 -6.09 -25.76
CA VAL A 251 27.80 -5.32 -24.51
C VAL A 251 28.21 -3.90 -24.87
N VAL A 252 27.39 -2.95 -24.44
CA VAL A 252 27.61 -1.51 -24.64
C VAL A 252 28.00 -0.92 -23.28
N PRO A 253 29.25 -0.46 -23.11
CA PRO A 253 29.62 0.26 -21.90
C PRO A 253 28.90 1.61 -21.87
N GLY A 254 28.36 1.97 -20.70
CA GLY A 254 27.75 3.26 -20.45
C GLY A 254 28.64 4.17 -19.58
N GLU A 255 28.08 5.28 -19.11
CA GLU A 255 28.77 6.21 -18.22
C GLU A 255 28.79 5.71 -16.77
N ALA A 256 29.70 6.22 -15.94
CA ALA A 256 29.75 5.97 -14.49
C ALA A 256 29.77 4.49 -14.05
N GLY A 257 30.30 3.58 -14.89
CA GLY A 257 30.38 2.15 -14.57
C GLY A 257 29.12 1.36 -14.92
N THR A 258 28.16 1.97 -15.63
CA THR A 258 27.00 1.27 -16.17
C THR A 258 27.38 0.43 -17.40
N ALA A 259 26.64 -0.66 -17.64
CA ALA A 259 26.78 -1.46 -18.85
C ALA A 259 25.44 -2.05 -19.26
N SER A 260 25.18 -2.18 -20.57
CA SER A 260 23.93 -2.72 -21.09
C SER A 260 24.13 -3.65 -22.28
N ILE A 261 23.10 -4.42 -22.65
CA ILE A 261 23.07 -5.28 -23.83
C ILE A 261 22.26 -4.61 -24.93
N ARG A 262 22.87 -4.46 -26.12
CA ARG A 262 22.15 -4.17 -27.36
C ARG A 262 21.83 -5.47 -28.10
N PHE A 263 20.56 -5.63 -28.47
CA PHE A 263 20.06 -6.78 -29.24
C PHE A 263 20.02 -6.47 -30.73
N ARG A 264 20.36 -7.46 -31.57
CA ARG A 264 20.31 -7.34 -33.04
C ARG A 264 19.09 -8.03 -33.65
N HIS A 265 19.06 -9.35 -33.65
CA HIS A 265 18.04 -10.14 -34.37
C HIS A 265 17.47 -11.28 -33.52
N PRO A 266 16.88 -11.01 -32.34
CA PRO A 266 16.30 -12.05 -31.51
C PRO A 266 15.26 -12.88 -32.27
N SER A 267 15.22 -14.20 -32.01
CA SER A 267 14.35 -15.15 -32.70
C SER A 267 13.45 -15.91 -31.72
N LEU A 268 12.39 -16.53 -32.24
CA LEU A 268 11.47 -17.36 -31.44
C LEU A 268 11.73 -18.84 -31.71
N GLU A 269 11.73 -19.62 -30.65
CA GLU A 269 11.85 -21.07 -30.71
C GLU A 269 10.68 -21.74 -29.98
N ALA A 270 10.10 -22.76 -30.61
CA ALA A 270 8.99 -23.51 -30.03
C ALA A 270 9.43 -24.24 -28.76
N LYS A 271 8.59 -24.20 -27.72
CA LYS A 271 8.81 -25.01 -26.52
C LYS A 271 8.37 -26.45 -26.77
N GLY A 272 9.10 -27.41 -26.21
CA GLY A 272 8.67 -28.81 -26.16
C GLY A 272 7.46 -29.01 -25.25
N GLU A 273 6.89 -30.21 -25.23
CA GLU A 273 5.83 -30.55 -24.27
C GLU A 273 6.36 -30.52 -22.83
N VAL A 274 5.73 -29.72 -21.97
CA VAL A 274 6.09 -29.61 -20.55
C VAL A 274 4.88 -29.90 -19.69
N ASN A 275 5.09 -30.63 -18.59
CA ASN A 275 4.04 -30.90 -17.61
C ASN A 275 3.67 -29.61 -16.84
N PRO A 276 2.43 -29.13 -16.93
CA PRO A 276 2.02 -27.84 -16.35
C PRO A 276 1.82 -27.85 -14.82
N GLU A 277 1.82 -29.01 -14.15
CA GLU A 277 1.45 -29.07 -12.72
C GLU A 277 2.48 -28.46 -11.75
N HIS A 278 3.74 -28.30 -12.14
CA HIS A 278 4.82 -27.78 -11.27
C HIS A 278 5.18 -26.29 -11.53
N MET A 279 4.25 -25.50 -12.06
CA MET A 279 4.55 -24.17 -12.63
C MET A 279 3.69 -23.01 -12.10
N LYS A 280 3.00 -23.21 -10.97
CA LYS A 280 2.18 -22.14 -10.36
C LYS A 280 3.01 -21.31 -9.38
N PRO A 281 2.89 -19.97 -9.38
CA PRO A 281 3.57 -19.14 -8.40
C PRO A 281 3.03 -19.40 -7.00
N ARG A 282 3.90 -19.28 -5.99
CA ARG A 282 3.51 -19.35 -4.58
C ARG A 282 2.53 -18.22 -4.28
N ILE A 283 1.41 -18.52 -3.64
CA ILE A 283 0.48 -17.51 -3.15
C ILE A 283 0.76 -17.29 -1.66
N PRO A 284 1.05 -16.04 -1.22
CA PRO A 284 1.24 -15.75 0.19
C PRO A 284 0.00 -16.11 1.02
N GLU A 285 0.23 -16.63 2.22
CA GLU A 285 -0.86 -16.92 3.15
C GLU A 285 -1.57 -15.64 3.58
N THR A 286 -2.87 -15.73 3.88
CA THR A 286 -3.66 -14.55 4.26
C THR A 286 -3.29 -14.04 5.65
N LEU A 287 -2.98 -14.94 6.58
CA LEU A 287 -2.46 -14.61 7.90
C LEU A 287 -0.97 -14.91 7.94
N ASP A 288 -0.20 -13.98 8.50
CA ASP A 288 1.20 -14.20 8.81
C ASP A 288 1.35 -15.16 9.98
N GLU A 289 2.52 -15.80 10.12
CA GLU A 289 2.80 -16.76 11.21
C GLU A 289 2.49 -16.19 12.61
N ARG A 290 2.83 -14.91 12.83
CA ARG A 290 2.52 -14.19 14.06
C ARG A 290 1.00 -14.09 14.28
N SER A 291 0.26 -13.71 13.25
CA SER A 291 -1.19 -13.59 13.27
C SER A 291 -1.86 -14.94 13.49
N GLU A 292 -1.35 -16.00 12.87
CA GLU A 292 -1.83 -17.36 13.12
C GLU A 292 -1.63 -17.79 14.58
N SER A 293 -0.46 -17.48 15.14
CA SER A 293 -0.14 -17.77 16.54
C SER A 293 -1.10 -17.04 17.49
N ILE A 294 -1.34 -15.75 17.23
CA ILE A 294 -2.29 -14.93 18.01
C ILE A 294 -3.72 -15.47 17.87
N LEU A 295 -4.14 -15.88 16.67
CA LEU A 295 -5.44 -16.48 16.45
C LEU A 295 -5.58 -17.79 17.24
N LYS A 296 -4.60 -18.69 17.17
CA LYS A 296 -4.58 -19.96 17.89
C LYS A 296 -4.66 -19.71 19.41
N SER A 297 -3.87 -18.77 19.92
CA SER A 297 -3.90 -18.34 21.34
C SER A 297 -5.28 -17.82 21.73
N THR A 298 -5.84 -16.88 20.96
CA THR A 298 -7.16 -16.28 21.20
C THR A 298 -8.25 -17.37 21.25
N LEU A 299 -8.29 -18.25 20.26
CA LEU A 299 -9.29 -19.32 20.21
C LEU A 299 -9.15 -20.31 21.39
N SER A 300 -7.92 -20.63 21.79
CA SER A 300 -7.68 -21.52 22.94
C SER A 300 -8.19 -20.90 24.25
N HIS A 301 -7.92 -19.61 24.46
CA HIS A 301 -8.35 -18.86 25.65
C HIS A 301 -9.88 -18.86 25.80
N PHE A 302 -10.60 -18.52 24.73
CA PHE A 302 -12.06 -18.41 24.79
C PHE A 302 -12.79 -19.76 24.70
N LYS A 303 -12.15 -20.82 24.18
CA LYS A 303 -12.68 -22.19 24.32
C LYS A 303 -12.61 -22.67 25.76
N ALA A 304 -11.46 -22.52 26.43
CA ALA A 304 -11.29 -22.89 27.83
C ALA A 304 -12.19 -22.08 28.78
N ALA A 305 -12.35 -20.78 28.52
CA ALA A 305 -13.24 -19.92 29.30
C ALA A 305 -14.74 -20.24 29.12
N THR A 306 -15.13 -20.92 28.04
CA THR A 306 -16.52 -21.38 27.85
C THR A 306 -16.83 -22.60 28.74
N GLU A 307 -15.80 -23.36 29.14
CA GLU A 307 -15.92 -24.52 30.04
C GLU A 307 -15.80 -24.13 31.52
N ALA A 308 -15.10 -23.03 31.83
CA ALA A 308 -14.99 -22.47 33.17
C ALA A 308 -15.96 -21.28 33.35
N THR A 309 -17.09 -21.50 34.02
CA THR A 309 -18.04 -20.43 34.34
C THR A 309 -17.41 -19.44 35.32
N GLN A 310 -16.73 -18.40 34.86
CA GLN A 310 -16.32 -17.28 35.71
C GLN A 310 -16.51 -15.93 35.02
N ALA A 311 -17.45 -15.17 35.57
CA ALA A 311 -17.52 -13.73 35.41
C ALA A 311 -16.30 -13.11 36.09
N SER A 312 -15.33 -12.66 35.28
CA SER A 312 -14.34 -11.68 35.71
C SER A 312 -14.90 -10.29 35.40
N ASP A 313 -15.28 -9.56 36.45
CA ASP A 313 -15.56 -8.13 36.37
C ASP A 313 -14.24 -7.40 36.10
N ALA A 314 -14.02 -7.03 34.84
CA ALA A 314 -13.03 -6.02 34.52
C ALA A 314 -13.51 -4.69 35.11
N SER A 315 -12.66 -4.04 35.90
CA SER A 315 -12.90 -2.69 36.41
C SER A 315 -13.29 -1.77 35.25
N PRO A 316 -14.34 -0.93 35.38
CA PRO A 316 -14.69 0.02 34.35
C PRO A 316 -13.46 0.86 34.02
N ALA A 317 -13.18 1.04 32.74
CA ALA A 317 -12.08 1.87 32.27
C ALA A 317 -12.12 3.21 33.03
N SER A 318 -10.95 3.67 33.48
CA SER A 318 -10.80 5.02 34.03
C SER A 318 -11.43 5.97 33.02
N ARG A 319 -12.52 6.66 33.42
CA ARG A 319 -13.12 7.68 32.57
C ARG A 319 -12.05 8.73 32.31
N ILE A 320 -11.53 8.80 31.08
CA ILE A 320 -10.80 9.98 30.66
C ILE A 320 -11.84 11.09 30.68
N HIS A 321 -11.76 11.96 31.68
CA HIS A 321 -12.58 13.15 31.74
C HIS A 321 -12.03 14.08 30.66
N VAL A 322 -12.56 13.97 29.44
CA VAL A 322 -12.37 15.00 28.43
C VAL A 322 -13.15 16.20 28.96
N GLY A 323 -12.44 17.15 29.57
CA GLY A 323 -13.04 18.38 30.09
C GLY A 323 -13.80 19.13 28.98
N GLU A 324 -14.66 20.09 29.35
CA GLU A 324 -15.40 20.93 28.40
C GLU A 324 -14.54 21.29 27.18
N GLN A 325 -14.94 20.83 25.99
CA GLN A 325 -14.18 20.99 24.76
C GLN A 325 -14.13 22.48 24.39
N LYS A 326 -13.09 23.17 24.86
CA LYS A 326 -12.62 24.39 24.18
C LYS A 326 -12.23 24.01 22.76
N ALA A 327 -12.48 24.91 21.80
CA ALA A 327 -12.03 24.72 20.43
C ALA A 327 -10.54 24.32 20.41
N VAL A 328 -10.25 23.12 19.91
CA VAL A 328 -8.88 22.61 19.79
C VAL A 328 -8.39 22.96 18.38
N PRO A 329 -7.33 23.78 18.23
CA PRO A 329 -6.75 24.04 16.92
C PRO A 329 -6.43 22.73 16.20
N GLY A 330 -6.78 22.64 14.91
CA GLY A 330 -6.56 21.43 14.12
C GLY A 330 -7.65 20.36 14.22
N LEU A 331 -8.77 20.62 14.91
CA LEU A 331 -9.91 19.71 14.98
C LEU A 331 -11.26 20.43 14.76
N ILE A 332 -12.07 19.87 13.87
CA ILE A 332 -13.47 20.23 13.64
C ILE A 332 -14.33 19.07 14.13
N THR A 333 -15.19 19.33 15.12
CA THR A 333 -15.99 18.31 15.83
C THR A 333 -17.44 18.25 15.36
N SER A 334 -18.01 17.04 15.33
CA SER A 334 -19.45 16.73 15.20
C SER A 334 -20.26 17.62 14.25
N ARG A 335 -19.78 17.84 13.02
CA ARG A 335 -20.53 18.59 12.01
C ARG A 335 -21.69 17.75 11.49
N SER A 336 -22.89 18.28 11.60
CA SER A 336 -24.09 17.74 10.97
C SER A 336 -24.85 18.88 10.31
N ALA A 337 -25.70 18.56 9.34
CA ALA A 337 -26.51 19.54 8.64
C ALA A 337 -27.94 19.02 8.49
N ALA A 338 -28.89 19.95 8.42
CA ALA A 338 -30.25 19.62 7.99
C ALA A 338 -30.26 19.36 6.48
N GLY A 339 -31.09 18.42 6.02
CA GLY A 339 -31.21 18.12 4.59
C GLY A 339 -32.26 17.04 4.34
N GLN A 340 -32.78 17.01 3.12
CA GLN A 340 -33.83 16.06 2.72
C GLN A 340 -33.32 14.63 2.49
N SER A 341 -32.00 14.46 2.37
CA SER A 341 -31.33 13.15 2.20
C SER A 341 -29.93 13.16 2.82
N PRO A 342 -29.34 11.99 3.11
CA PRO A 342 -27.97 11.90 3.60
C PRO A 342 -26.96 12.54 2.64
N ALA A 343 -27.06 12.30 1.34
CA ALA A 343 -26.24 12.98 0.33
C ALA A 343 -26.32 14.52 0.38
N ALA A 344 -27.52 15.09 0.58
CA ALA A 344 -27.70 16.53 0.69
C ALA A 344 -27.09 17.10 1.98
N GLN A 345 -27.20 16.36 3.09
CA GLN A 345 -26.56 16.72 4.35
C GLN A 345 -25.03 16.69 4.22
N MET A 346 -24.47 15.64 3.61
CA MET A 346 -23.02 15.56 3.37
C MET A 346 -22.52 16.71 2.49
N GLN A 347 -23.24 17.05 1.42
CA GLN A 347 -22.90 18.21 0.58
C GLN A 347 -22.85 19.50 1.40
N SER A 348 -23.87 19.76 2.22
CA SER A 348 -23.90 20.94 3.09
C SER A 348 -22.75 20.95 4.11
N ILE A 349 -22.46 19.81 4.75
CA ILE A 349 -21.36 19.67 5.71
C ILE A 349 -20.03 20.01 5.03
N MET A 350 -19.80 19.47 3.84
CA MET A 350 -18.53 19.65 3.12
C MET A 350 -18.39 21.06 2.53
N ASP A 351 -19.47 21.71 2.10
CA ASP A 351 -19.45 23.12 1.65
C ASP A 351 -19.13 24.07 2.80
N THR A 352 -19.72 23.84 3.98
CA THR A 352 -19.36 24.57 5.20
C THR A 352 -17.90 24.34 5.58
N LEU A 353 -17.46 23.07 5.59
CA LEU A 353 -16.08 22.71 5.92
C LEU A 353 -15.06 23.34 4.97
N ARG A 354 -15.36 23.37 3.67
CA ARG A 354 -14.51 24.04 2.67
C ARG A 354 -14.38 25.53 2.96
N THR A 355 -15.50 26.20 3.24
CA THR A 355 -15.51 27.65 3.52
C THR A 355 -14.72 27.95 4.80
N GLU A 356 -14.98 27.20 5.88
CA GLU A 356 -14.30 27.36 7.17
C GLU A 356 -12.79 27.14 7.04
N LEU A 357 -12.35 26.10 6.33
CA LEU A 357 -10.93 25.83 6.14
C LEU A 357 -10.24 26.81 5.19
N GLU A 358 -10.95 27.34 4.19
CA GLU A 358 -10.42 28.41 3.33
C GLU A 358 -10.22 29.70 4.13
N ASP A 359 -11.13 30.00 5.06
CA ASP A 359 -11.00 31.16 5.96
C ASP A 359 -9.84 30.99 6.96
N ILE A 360 -9.62 29.78 7.48
CA ILE A 360 -8.54 29.48 8.45
C ILE A 360 -7.17 29.39 7.74
N LEU A 361 -7.11 28.73 6.59
CA LEU A 361 -5.90 28.45 5.80
C LEU A 361 -6.13 28.77 4.31
N PRO A 362 -6.13 30.06 3.92
CA PRO A 362 -6.34 30.47 2.54
C PRO A 362 -5.32 29.83 1.58
N GLY A 363 -5.79 29.29 0.46
CA GLY A 363 -4.97 28.60 -0.54
C GLY A 363 -4.65 27.14 -0.22
N VAL A 364 -4.84 26.68 1.02
CA VAL A 364 -4.71 25.25 1.41
C VAL A 364 -6.10 24.61 1.54
N GLY A 365 -7.01 25.27 2.26
CA GLY A 365 -8.40 24.83 2.42
C GLY A 365 -8.54 23.37 2.85
N VAL A 366 -9.38 22.61 2.14
CA VAL A 366 -9.64 21.17 2.42
C VAL A 366 -8.40 20.27 2.25
N ALA A 367 -7.36 20.73 1.55
CA ALA A 367 -6.09 20.01 1.44
C ALA A 367 -5.27 20.05 2.75
N SER A 368 -5.74 20.73 3.79
CA SER A 368 -5.17 20.65 5.15
C SER A 368 -5.66 19.43 5.94
N ILE A 369 -6.78 18.81 5.53
CA ILE A 369 -7.40 17.71 6.28
C ILE A 369 -6.52 16.46 6.18
N ALA A 370 -6.18 15.89 7.34
CA ALA A 370 -5.39 14.69 7.49
C ALA A 370 -6.24 13.46 7.79
N TYR A 371 -7.27 13.62 8.64
CA TYR A 371 -8.09 12.51 9.10
C TYR A 371 -9.56 12.91 9.23
N THR A 372 -10.49 11.99 8.95
CA THR A 372 -11.92 12.21 9.14
C THR A 372 -12.61 11.01 9.79
N SER A 373 -13.64 11.28 10.57
CA SER A 373 -14.61 10.28 11.01
C SER A 373 -15.96 10.61 10.39
N ILE A 374 -16.59 9.64 9.74
CA ILE A 374 -17.94 9.76 9.21
C ILE A 374 -18.82 8.77 9.96
N ILE A 375 -19.85 9.27 10.62
CA ILE A 375 -20.83 8.46 11.35
C ILE A 375 -22.15 8.59 10.59
N LEU A 376 -22.67 7.44 10.17
CA LEU A 376 -23.92 7.32 9.42
C LEU A 376 -25.04 6.82 10.33
N ARG A 377 -26.26 7.25 10.05
CA ARG A 377 -27.44 6.65 10.69
C ARG A 377 -27.69 5.24 10.14
N ASN A 378 -27.45 5.04 8.85
CA ASN A 378 -27.58 3.76 8.17
C ASN A 378 -26.40 3.51 7.22
N MET A 379 -25.77 2.33 7.33
CA MET A 379 -24.64 1.95 6.46
C MET A 379 -25.06 1.77 4.98
N ALA A 380 -26.36 1.63 4.70
CA ALA A 380 -26.88 1.60 3.33
C ALA A 380 -26.54 2.89 2.54
N ASP A 381 -26.37 4.02 3.23
CA ASP A 381 -26.10 5.33 2.61
C ASP A 381 -24.61 5.51 2.23
N PHE A 382 -23.74 4.56 2.57
CA PHE A 382 -22.30 4.64 2.35
C PHE A 382 -21.90 4.99 0.91
N GLY A 383 -22.59 4.39 -0.08
CA GLY A 383 -22.30 4.62 -1.50
C GLY A 383 -22.57 6.06 -1.94
N GLU A 384 -23.74 6.62 -1.60
CA GLU A 384 -24.11 7.98 -1.99
C GLU A 384 -23.25 9.03 -1.27
N ILE A 385 -22.93 8.78 0.01
CA ILE A 385 -22.07 9.66 0.81
C ILE A 385 -20.65 9.72 0.25
N ASN A 386 -20.08 8.57 -0.11
CA ASN A 386 -18.76 8.52 -0.75
C ASN A 386 -18.72 9.31 -2.06
N ALA A 387 -19.79 9.22 -2.87
CA ALA A 387 -19.86 9.93 -4.14
C ALA A 387 -19.87 11.47 -3.96
N VAL A 388 -20.44 11.98 -2.86
CA VAL A 388 -20.40 13.41 -2.52
C VAL A 388 -19.04 13.78 -1.92
N TYR A 389 -18.60 13.06 -0.89
CA TYR A 389 -17.34 13.31 -0.17
C TYR A 389 -16.14 13.36 -1.11
N GLY A 390 -16.03 12.40 -2.04
CA GLY A 390 -14.89 12.30 -2.96
C GLY A 390 -14.70 13.52 -3.86
N ARG A 391 -15.77 14.29 -4.15
CA ARG A 391 -15.71 15.50 -5.01
C ARG A 391 -14.90 16.64 -4.39
N TYR A 392 -14.63 16.59 -3.09
CA TYR A 392 -13.88 17.62 -2.37
C TYR A 392 -12.38 17.32 -2.33
N PHE A 393 -11.98 16.09 -2.63
CA PHE A 393 -10.60 15.62 -2.52
C PHE A 393 -10.08 15.17 -3.89
N ASN A 394 -10.11 16.08 -4.87
CA ASN A 394 -9.66 15.83 -6.25
C ASN A 394 -8.13 15.94 -6.38
N PHE A 395 -7.40 15.37 -5.42
CA PHE A 395 -5.94 15.34 -5.35
C PHE A 395 -5.48 13.96 -4.87
N PRO A 396 -4.22 13.55 -5.15
CA PRO A 396 -3.77 12.17 -5.03
C PRO A 396 -3.92 11.53 -3.65
N THR A 397 -3.84 12.33 -2.58
CA THR A 397 -3.75 11.82 -1.20
C THR A 397 -4.89 12.38 -0.34
N PRO A 398 -6.13 11.86 -0.45
CA PRO A 398 -7.26 12.29 0.37
C PRO A 398 -7.01 12.00 1.87
N PRO A 399 -7.81 12.54 2.80
CA PRO A 399 -7.65 12.24 4.23
C PRO A 399 -7.77 10.75 4.53
N ALA A 400 -7.08 10.28 5.58
CA ALA A 400 -7.39 9.00 6.18
C ALA A 400 -8.76 9.04 6.88
N ARG A 401 -9.42 7.89 7.01
CA ARG A 401 -10.84 7.89 7.36
C ARG A 401 -11.34 6.64 8.08
N VAL A 402 -12.21 6.85 9.06
CA VAL A 402 -13.11 5.82 9.61
C VAL A 402 -14.54 6.13 9.20
N THR A 403 -15.32 5.11 8.82
CA THR A 403 -16.73 5.29 8.47
C THR A 403 -17.57 4.17 9.05
N ILE A 404 -18.49 4.52 9.96
CA ILE A 404 -19.28 3.57 10.74
C ILE A 404 -20.75 3.98 10.77
N ALA A 405 -21.65 3.05 11.07
CA ALA A 405 -23.04 3.36 11.36
C ALA A 405 -23.34 3.21 12.86
N CYS A 406 -23.87 4.28 13.46
CA CYS A 406 -24.31 4.29 14.85
C CYS A 406 -25.40 5.35 15.03
N ALA A 407 -26.66 4.94 14.94
CA ALA A 407 -27.81 5.83 14.96
C ALA A 407 -27.93 6.60 16.29
N ASP A 408 -27.55 5.95 17.40
CA ASP A 408 -27.60 6.52 18.75
C ASP A 408 -26.52 7.58 19.01
N ALA A 409 -25.47 7.62 18.19
CA ALA A 409 -24.41 8.62 18.28
C ALA A 409 -24.72 9.91 17.48
N ILE A 410 -25.76 9.90 16.64
CA ILE A 410 -26.11 11.02 15.75
C ILE A 410 -27.35 11.76 16.28
N PRO A 411 -27.35 13.11 16.29
CA PRO A 411 -28.53 13.90 16.65
C PRO A 411 -29.79 13.54 15.83
N ASN A 412 -30.96 13.61 16.46
CA ASN A 412 -32.24 13.38 15.78
C ASN A 412 -32.42 14.34 14.59
N GLY A 413 -32.88 13.81 13.46
CA GLY A 413 -33.08 14.58 12.23
C GLY A 413 -31.84 14.74 11.35
N CYS A 414 -30.68 14.23 11.77
CA CYS A 414 -29.48 14.13 10.95
C CYS A 414 -29.21 12.66 10.60
N ASP A 415 -28.68 12.41 9.41
CA ASP A 415 -28.30 11.07 8.92
C ASP A 415 -26.78 10.92 8.80
N VAL A 416 -26.05 12.05 8.81
CA VAL A 416 -24.60 12.11 8.65
C VAL A 416 -24.01 13.04 9.71
N MET A 417 -22.93 12.58 10.34
CA MET A 417 -22.08 13.40 11.19
C MET A 417 -20.62 13.23 10.79
N LEU A 418 -19.87 14.33 10.72
CA LEU A 418 -18.46 14.34 10.30
C LEU A 418 -17.58 15.05 11.34
N GLY A 419 -16.48 14.39 11.72
CA GLY A 419 -15.35 15.00 12.40
C GLY A 419 -14.13 15.08 11.47
N ALA A 420 -13.33 16.13 11.57
CA ALA A 420 -12.13 16.32 10.73
C ALA A 420 -10.95 16.85 11.53
N THR A 421 -9.79 16.21 11.39
CA THR A 421 -8.50 16.72 11.85
C THR A 421 -7.75 17.31 10.68
N TYR A 422 -7.21 18.50 10.85
CA TYR A 422 -6.47 19.24 9.83
C TYR A 422 -5.15 19.77 10.38
N SER A 423 -4.15 19.94 9.51
CA SER A 423 -2.91 20.60 9.90
C SER A 423 -3.15 22.08 10.10
N THR A 424 -2.55 22.65 11.15
CA THR A 424 -2.51 24.10 11.35
C THR A 424 -1.39 24.78 10.56
N SER A 425 -0.53 24.00 9.90
CA SER A 425 0.64 24.50 9.22
C SER A 425 0.31 25.20 7.91
N ARG A 426 0.79 26.43 7.77
CA ARG A 426 0.63 27.24 6.55
C ARG A 426 1.61 26.87 5.44
N SER A 427 2.64 26.06 5.75
CA SER A 427 3.58 25.55 4.74
C SER A 427 3.06 24.30 4.03
N GLN A 428 1.91 23.76 4.44
CA GLN A 428 1.36 22.56 3.84
C GLN A 428 0.84 22.84 2.43
N SER A 429 1.24 21.99 1.49
CA SER A 429 0.73 21.96 0.12
C SER A 429 0.28 20.54 -0.22
N THR A 430 -0.41 20.35 -1.34
CA THR A 430 -0.77 19.01 -1.82
C THR A 430 0.45 18.12 -2.06
N ALA A 431 1.62 18.71 -2.37
CA ALA A 431 2.86 17.98 -2.61
C ALA A 431 3.56 17.51 -1.33
N THR A 432 3.30 18.16 -0.17
CA THR A 432 3.93 17.80 1.12
C THR A 432 3.05 16.90 1.99
N ARG A 433 1.95 16.36 1.43
CA ARG A 433 1.03 15.46 2.14
C ARG A 433 1.66 14.06 2.28
N ARG A 434 1.89 13.64 3.51
CA ARG A 434 2.41 12.31 3.87
C ARG A 434 1.27 11.35 4.17
N GLY A 435 0.70 10.74 3.13
CA GLY A 435 -0.36 9.74 3.28
C GLY A 435 -0.17 8.54 2.38
N LEU A 436 -0.71 7.41 2.80
CA LEU A 436 -0.69 6.16 2.06
C LEU A 436 -2.04 5.92 1.40
N HIS A 437 -2.07 5.98 0.08
CA HIS A 437 -3.28 5.81 -0.72
C HIS A 437 -3.05 4.69 -1.74
N VAL A 438 -3.49 3.48 -1.38
CA VAL A 438 -3.35 2.28 -2.22
C VAL A 438 -4.71 1.90 -2.77
N GLN A 439 -4.80 1.82 -4.10
CA GLN A 439 -6.06 1.57 -4.81
C GLN A 439 -6.04 0.28 -5.64
N SER A 440 -4.87 -0.34 -5.77
CA SER A 440 -4.64 -1.61 -6.44
C SER A 440 -4.75 -2.81 -5.51
N ARG A 441 -5.19 -3.94 -6.07
CA ARG A 441 -5.22 -5.22 -5.34
C ARG A 441 -3.82 -5.84 -5.31
N SER A 442 -3.41 -6.31 -4.13
CA SER A 442 -2.15 -7.05 -3.90
C SER A 442 -2.33 -8.09 -2.78
N TYR A 443 -1.25 -8.73 -2.32
CA TYR A 443 -1.29 -9.61 -1.13
C TYR A 443 -1.02 -8.88 0.20
N TRP A 444 -0.61 -7.61 0.15
CA TRP A 444 -0.10 -6.87 1.31
C TRP A 444 -1.20 -6.35 2.23
N ALA A 445 -2.02 -5.41 1.79
CA ALA A 445 -3.16 -4.92 2.57
C ALA A 445 -4.31 -4.59 1.61
N PRO A 446 -5.56 -4.57 2.10
CA PRO A 446 -6.70 -4.24 1.26
C PRO A 446 -6.55 -2.86 0.62
N ALA A 447 -6.90 -2.77 -0.67
CA ALA A 447 -7.10 -1.50 -1.33
C ALA A 447 -8.20 -0.70 -0.61
N ASN A 448 -8.17 0.63 -0.73
CA ASN A 448 -9.25 1.43 -0.18
C ASN A 448 -10.60 1.10 -0.88
N ILE A 449 -11.68 1.15 -0.12
CA ILE A 449 -13.04 0.87 -0.62
C ILE A 449 -13.87 2.15 -0.85
N GLY A 450 -13.20 3.30 -0.86
CA GLY A 450 -13.82 4.62 -0.98
C GLY A 450 -12.76 5.71 -1.09
N PRO A 451 -13.17 6.99 -1.19
CA PRO A 451 -12.28 8.12 -1.42
C PRO A 451 -11.51 8.52 -0.14
N TYR A 452 -10.60 7.69 0.33
CA TYR A 452 -9.79 7.94 1.53
C TYR A 452 -8.42 7.24 1.44
N SER A 453 -7.44 7.78 2.15
CA SER A 453 -6.12 7.15 2.32
C SER A 453 -6.15 6.14 3.45
N GLN A 454 -5.41 5.03 3.35
CA GLN A 454 -5.25 4.05 4.42
C GLN A 454 -4.58 4.66 5.67
N ALA A 455 -3.70 5.63 5.49
CA ALA A 455 -3.07 6.34 6.59
C ALA A 455 -2.63 7.75 6.23
N PHE A 456 -2.42 8.57 7.25
CA PHE A 456 -1.91 9.93 7.11
C PHE A 456 -1.05 10.32 8.31
N VAL A 457 0.12 10.93 8.04
CA VAL A 457 1.00 11.48 9.07
C VAL A 457 0.73 12.96 9.22
N LEU A 458 0.41 13.38 10.44
CA LEU A 458 0.22 14.78 10.79
C LEU A 458 1.39 15.26 11.63
N GLN A 459 2.17 16.19 11.08
CA GLN A 459 3.23 16.88 11.80
C GLN A 459 2.67 18.07 12.59
N SER A 460 3.25 18.31 13.76
CA SER A 460 3.01 19.51 14.57
C SER A 460 3.86 20.67 14.05
N ASP A 461 3.38 21.91 14.16
CA ASP A 461 4.08 23.15 13.72
C ASP A 461 5.40 23.45 14.45
N ARG A 462 5.83 22.60 15.39
CA ARG A 462 7.11 22.77 16.09
C ARG A 462 8.19 22.05 15.28
N GLU A 463 9.27 22.75 14.94
CA GLU A 463 10.40 22.33 14.08
C GLU A 463 11.15 21.04 14.50
N LEU A 464 10.67 20.31 15.51
CA LEU A 464 11.20 19.03 15.94
C LEU A 464 10.15 17.95 15.62
N ASP A 465 10.51 16.96 14.81
CA ASP A 465 9.69 15.78 14.44
C ASP A 465 9.15 14.95 15.63
N GLN A 466 9.40 15.39 16.87
CA GLN A 466 9.09 14.73 18.14
C GLN A 466 7.60 14.53 18.43
N ASP A 467 6.69 15.22 17.73
CA ASP A 467 5.23 15.15 17.97
C ASP A 467 4.42 14.69 16.72
N ALA A 468 5.05 14.07 15.71
CA ALA A 468 4.33 13.59 14.52
C ALA A 468 3.46 12.35 14.82
N VAL A 469 2.17 12.44 14.51
CA VAL A 469 1.18 11.38 14.78
C VAL A 469 0.73 10.72 13.48
N LEU A 470 0.81 9.39 13.45
CA LEU A 470 0.23 8.56 12.41
C LEU A 470 -1.24 8.28 12.72
N TYR A 471 -2.11 8.58 11.75
CA TYR A 471 -3.52 8.22 11.78
C TYR A 471 -3.78 7.09 10.78
N VAL A 472 -4.18 5.92 11.25
CA VAL A 472 -4.57 4.80 10.41
C VAL A 472 -6.09 4.80 10.24
N ALA A 473 -6.53 4.73 8.99
CA ALA A 473 -7.93 4.61 8.59
C ALA A 473 -8.53 3.30 9.11
N GLY A 474 -9.86 3.22 9.10
CA GLY A 474 -10.59 2.02 9.47
C GLY A 474 -10.18 0.79 8.65
N GLN A 475 -9.65 -0.23 9.32
CA GLN A 475 -9.28 -1.50 8.70
C GLN A 475 -10.35 -2.55 9.00
N ILE A 476 -11.00 -3.03 7.93
CA ILE A 476 -11.95 -4.15 7.96
C ILE A 476 -11.27 -5.43 7.41
N PRO A 477 -11.77 -6.63 7.76
CA PRO A 477 -11.09 -7.89 7.46
C PRO A 477 -11.35 -8.35 6.03
N LEU A 478 -10.88 -7.61 5.04
CA LEU A 478 -10.90 -8.06 3.65
C LEU A 478 -9.68 -8.95 3.37
N ILE A 479 -9.86 -9.96 2.52
CA ILE A 479 -8.74 -10.69 1.92
C ILE A 479 -8.11 -9.76 0.86
N PRO A 480 -6.86 -9.30 1.00
CA PRO A 480 -6.28 -8.25 0.13
C PRO A 480 -6.39 -8.55 -1.37
N ALA A 481 -6.08 -9.78 -1.77
CA ALA A 481 -6.02 -10.18 -3.17
C ALA A 481 -7.40 -10.20 -3.85
N SER A 482 -8.46 -10.55 -3.11
CA SER A 482 -9.82 -10.68 -3.65
C SER A 482 -10.72 -9.50 -3.31
N MET A 483 -10.41 -8.72 -2.27
CA MET A 483 -11.29 -7.70 -1.68
C MET A 483 -12.64 -8.26 -1.16
N GLU A 484 -12.71 -9.58 -0.91
CA GLU A 484 -13.86 -10.23 -0.27
C GLU A 484 -13.71 -10.20 1.25
N LEU A 485 -14.84 -10.14 1.97
CA LEU A 485 -14.83 -10.19 3.43
C LEU A 485 -14.38 -11.58 3.89
N ALA A 486 -13.38 -11.61 4.77
CA ALA A 486 -12.84 -12.83 5.31
C ALA A 486 -13.90 -13.68 6.02
N CYS A 487 -13.94 -14.96 5.69
CA CYS A 487 -14.72 -15.95 6.42
C CYS A 487 -13.76 -16.97 7.03
N SER A 488 -14.01 -17.39 8.27
CA SER A 488 -13.24 -18.50 8.84
C SER A 488 -13.63 -19.81 8.15
N PRO A 489 -12.71 -20.78 8.02
CA PRO A 489 -13.06 -22.15 7.63
C PRO A 489 -14.11 -22.78 8.55
N SER A 490 -14.18 -22.33 9.81
CA SER A 490 -15.23 -22.71 10.75
C SER A 490 -16.46 -21.83 10.54
N LYS A 491 -17.65 -22.46 10.47
CA LYS A 491 -18.94 -21.73 10.44
C LYS A 491 -19.34 -21.14 11.80
N ASP A 492 -18.55 -21.36 12.84
CA ASP A 492 -18.77 -20.76 14.16
C ASP A 492 -18.55 -19.25 14.13
N ALA A 493 -19.49 -18.51 14.72
CA ALA A 493 -19.49 -17.05 14.74
C ALA A 493 -18.31 -16.47 15.52
N LEU A 494 -17.93 -17.10 16.65
CA LEU A 494 -16.81 -16.62 17.46
C LEU A 494 -15.47 -16.82 16.75
N THR A 495 -15.27 -17.98 16.14
CA THR A 495 -14.06 -18.28 15.35
C THR A 495 -13.95 -17.37 14.15
N THR A 496 -15.08 -17.09 13.48
CA THR A 496 -15.14 -16.11 12.38
C THR A 496 -14.78 -14.72 12.86
N PHE A 497 -15.35 -14.26 13.98
CA PHE A 497 -15.02 -12.96 14.56
C PHE A 497 -13.54 -12.87 14.96
N ALA A 498 -12.99 -13.87 15.64
CA ALA A 498 -11.58 -13.88 16.04
C ALA A 498 -10.63 -13.85 14.83
N TYR A 499 -10.93 -14.61 13.78
CA TYR A 499 -10.19 -14.57 12.52
C TYR A 499 -10.23 -13.17 11.90
N GLN A 500 -11.43 -12.58 11.83
CA GLN A 500 -11.63 -11.23 11.32
C GLN A 500 -10.90 -10.16 12.16
N ALA A 501 -10.94 -10.27 13.50
CA ALA A 501 -10.26 -9.37 14.39
C ALA A 501 -8.74 -9.39 14.20
N VAL A 502 -8.15 -10.58 14.08
CA VAL A 502 -6.72 -10.75 13.84
C VAL A 502 -6.32 -10.24 12.45
N LEU A 503 -7.07 -10.61 11.40
CA LEU A 503 -6.75 -10.21 10.03
C LEU A 503 -6.81 -8.68 9.85
N ALA A 504 -7.86 -8.03 10.37
CA ALA A 504 -7.99 -6.59 10.27
C ALA A 504 -6.89 -5.85 11.07
N LEU A 505 -6.45 -6.42 12.20
CA LEU A 505 -5.33 -5.87 12.98
C LEU A 505 -3.99 -6.01 12.23
N GLN A 506 -3.76 -7.15 11.57
CA GLN A 506 -2.60 -7.35 10.68
C GLN A 506 -2.54 -6.30 9.58
N HIS A 507 -3.68 -5.96 8.96
CA HIS A 507 -3.71 -4.92 7.93
C HIS A 507 -3.27 -3.57 8.47
N ALA A 508 -3.78 -3.19 9.65
CA ALA A 508 -3.40 -1.94 10.30
C ALA A 508 -1.91 -1.91 10.69
N ASP A 509 -1.37 -3.03 11.16
CA ASP A 509 0.06 -3.18 11.49
C ASP A 509 0.94 -3.04 10.25
N ARG A 510 0.58 -3.72 9.15
CA ARG A 510 1.27 -3.61 7.86
C ARG A 510 1.28 -2.18 7.32
N ILE A 511 0.15 -1.46 7.44
CA ILE A 511 0.05 -0.04 7.10
C ILE A 511 0.98 0.81 7.97
N GLY A 512 1.02 0.56 9.28
CA GLY A 512 1.92 1.24 10.20
C GLY A 512 3.39 1.05 9.83
N ASN A 513 3.78 -0.17 9.48
CA ASN A 513 5.16 -0.52 9.11
C ASN A 513 5.59 0.19 7.82
N VAL A 514 4.76 0.20 6.77
CA VAL A 514 5.06 0.92 5.52
C VAL A 514 5.09 2.45 5.71
N MET A 515 4.39 2.95 6.73
CA MET A 515 4.44 4.36 7.12
C MET A 515 5.57 4.69 8.09
N SER A 516 6.49 3.74 8.37
CA SER A 516 7.59 3.88 9.33
C SER A 516 7.15 4.28 10.74
N SER A 517 5.97 3.83 11.18
CA SER A 517 5.52 4.00 12.56
C SER A 517 6.47 3.30 13.52
N LYS A 518 7.03 4.03 14.49
CA LYS A 518 7.95 3.44 15.47
C LYS A 518 7.20 2.79 16.63
N ARG A 519 6.05 3.37 17.03
CA ARG A 519 5.21 2.83 18.12
C ARG A 519 3.72 3.04 17.91
N TRP A 520 2.92 2.13 18.45
CA TRP A 520 1.47 2.29 18.58
C TRP A 520 1.12 3.07 19.85
N THR A 521 0.36 4.15 19.72
CA THR A 521 -0.09 4.99 20.84
C THR A 521 -1.45 4.55 21.38
N ALA A 522 -2.37 4.16 20.48
CA ALA A 522 -3.74 3.82 20.85
C ALA A 522 -4.43 3.00 19.76
N GLY A 523 -5.42 2.20 20.17
CA GLY A 523 -6.34 1.51 19.26
C GLY A 523 -7.80 1.73 19.63
N VAL A 524 -8.66 1.70 18.62
CA VAL A 524 -10.12 1.63 18.75
C VAL A 524 -10.62 0.45 17.93
N ALA A 525 -11.36 -0.46 18.57
CA ALA A 525 -12.06 -1.55 17.91
C ALA A 525 -13.56 -1.23 17.86
N PHE A 526 -14.09 -0.97 16.67
CA PHE A 526 -15.53 -0.90 16.46
C PHE A 526 -16.06 -2.30 16.21
N ILE A 527 -17.05 -2.76 16.99
CA ILE A 527 -17.61 -4.11 16.90
C ILE A 527 -19.12 -4.07 16.63
N VAL A 528 -19.58 -4.98 15.79
CA VAL A 528 -21.01 -5.24 15.55
C VAL A 528 -21.38 -6.52 16.27
N ALA A 529 -22.35 -6.43 17.19
CA ALA A 529 -22.82 -7.57 17.97
C ALA A 529 -24.34 -7.76 17.83
N PRO A 530 -24.83 -8.99 17.57
CA PRO A 530 -26.27 -9.26 17.41
C PRO A 530 -27.09 -9.00 18.69
N GLY A 531 -26.49 -9.20 19.87
CA GLY A 531 -27.16 -9.00 21.16
C GLY A 531 -26.20 -8.60 22.29
N ALA A 532 -26.75 -8.12 23.40
CA ALA A 532 -25.96 -7.58 24.53
C ALA A 532 -24.97 -8.58 25.16
N GLY A 533 -25.32 -9.88 25.20
CA GLY A 533 -24.43 -10.93 25.67
C GLY A 533 -23.21 -11.14 24.74
N ASP A 534 -23.40 -10.95 23.44
CA ASP A 534 -22.33 -11.07 22.46
C ASP A 534 -21.37 -9.88 22.54
N VAL A 535 -21.88 -8.67 22.81
CA VAL A 535 -21.06 -7.44 22.92
C VAL A 535 -19.89 -7.64 23.88
N ARG A 536 -20.15 -8.12 25.11
CA ARG A 536 -19.10 -8.35 26.11
C ARG A 536 -18.09 -9.37 25.64
N ARG A 537 -18.55 -10.50 25.09
CA ARG A 537 -17.69 -11.60 24.64
C ARG A 537 -16.80 -11.17 23.47
N LEU A 538 -17.38 -10.54 22.44
CA LEU A 538 -16.65 -10.04 21.28
C LEU A 538 -15.66 -8.93 21.68
N GLY A 539 -16.04 -8.06 22.62
CA GLY A 539 -15.14 -7.06 23.18
C GLY A 539 -13.97 -7.66 23.97
N GLN A 540 -14.17 -8.77 24.68
CA GLN A 540 -13.07 -9.51 25.31
C GLN A 540 -12.15 -10.16 24.27
N VAL A 541 -12.70 -10.71 23.18
CA VAL A 541 -11.89 -11.24 22.07
C VAL A 541 -11.00 -10.14 21.48
N ALA A 542 -11.58 -8.98 21.14
CA ALA A 542 -10.81 -7.85 20.59
C ALA A 542 -9.70 -7.40 21.55
N ARG A 543 -9.99 -7.28 22.86
CA ARG A 543 -9.00 -6.96 23.89
C ARG A 543 -7.87 -7.97 23.96
N HIS A 544 -8.20 -9.26 24.00
CA HIS A 544 -7.19 -10.30 24.07
C HIS A 544 -6.32 -10.32 22.82
N THR A 545 -6.91 -10.19 21.63
CA THR A 545 -6.17 -10.09 20.37
C THR A 545 -5.21 -8.90 20.37
N TRP A 546 -5.66 -7.73 20.80
CA TRP A 546 -4.82 -6.53 20.93
C TRP A 546 -3.66 -6.70 21.91
N THR A 547 -3.93 -7.25 23.09
CA THR A 547 -2.92 -7.51 24.11
C THR A 547 -1.89 -8.52 23.60
N ALA A 548 -2.33 -9.65 23.05
CA ALA A 548 -1.45 -10.67 22.49
C ALA A 548 -0.59 -10.12 21.33
N TRP A 549 -1.15 -9.22 20.50
CA TRP A 549 -0.40 -8.53 19.45
C TRP A 549 0.80 -7.78 20.02
N HIS A 550 0.60 -6.95 21.03
CA HIS A 550 1.67 -6.10 21.58
C HIS A 550 2.62 -6.84 22.54
N GLU A 551 2.18 -7.93 23.16
CA GLU A 551 3.05 -8.76 24.01
C GLU A 551 4.01 -9.63 23.19
N THR A 552 3.56 -10.14 22.03
CA THR A 552 4.40 -10.93 21.13
C THR A 552 5.43 -10.10 20.36
N SER A 553 5.20 -8.80 20.20
CA SER A 553 6.20 -7.85 19.64
C SER A 553 7.45 -7.68 20.52
N ASN A 554 7.42 -8.12 21.79
CA ASN A 554 8.51 -7.96 22.76
C ASN A 554 9.41 -9.22 22.89
N GLY A 555 9.38 -10.15 21.93
CA GLY A 555 10.36 -11.26 21.83
C GLY A 555 11.78 -10.76 21.57
N PRO A 556 12.84 -11.57 21.81
CA PRO A 556 14.21 -11.07 21.88
C PRO A 556 14.53 -10.31 20.61
N ALA A 557 14.93 -9.04 20.77
CA ALA A 557 15.53 -8.28 19.70
C ALA A 557 16.61 -9.17 19.08
N GLU A 558 16.42 -9.57 17.82
CA GLU A 558 17.59 -9.73 16.98
C GLU A 558 18.30 -8.39 17.05
N ASP A 559 19.56 -8.45 17.48
CA ASP A 559 20.45 -7.35 17.79
C ASP A 559 20.74 -6.57 16.49
N ASN A 560 19.73 -5.87 15.96
CA ASN A 560 19.86 -4.84 14.95
C ASN A 560 19.83 -3.50 15.70
N SER A 561 20.87 -3.27 16.52
CA SER A 561 21.22 -1.94 17.00
C SER A 561 21.79 -1.15 15.82
N ASP A 562 20.91 -0.79 14.91
CA ASP A 562 21.23 -0.04 13.72
C ASP A 562 20.49 1.29 13.89
N GLU A 563 21.19 2.24 14.52
CA GLU A 563 20.84 3.66 14.51
C GLU A 563 20.90 4.14 13.05
N HIS A 564 19.85 3.86 12.29
CA HIS A 564 19.66 4.46 10.97
C HIS A 564 18.58 5.51 11.09
N GLU A 565 19.01 6.77 10.98
CA GLU A 565 18.16 7.83 10.48
C GLU A 565 17.64 7.34 9.11
N GLU A 566 16.40 6.86 9.06
CA GLU A 566 15.63 6.74 7.82
C GLU A 566 15.41 8.17 7.29
N GLU A 567 16.46 8.79 6.74
CA GLU A 567 16.26 9.71 5.63
C GLU A 567 15.62 8.88 4.52
N ASP A 568 14.47 9.35 4.02
CA ASP A 568 13.68 8.81 2.91
C ASP A 568 14.61 8.66 1.69
N PHE A 569 15.39 7.57 1.63
CA PHE A 569 16.44 7.34 0.64
C PHE A 569 15.82 6.73 -0.62
N ASP A 570 14.85 7.45 -1.18
CA ASP A 570 14.39 7.20 -2.53
C ASP A 570 15.51 7.64 -3.48
N VAL A 571 15.93 6.75 -4.39
CA VAL A 571 17.06 6.93 -5.34
C VAL A 571 16.93 8.23 -6.18
N TRP A 572 15.77 8.88 -6.11
CA TRP A 572 15.48 10.22 -6.58
C TRP A 572 16.38 11.34 -5.99
N HIS A 573 16.83 11.25 -4.73
CA HIS A 573 17.63 12.31 -4.09
C HIS A 573 19.05 12.50 -4.67
N LEU A 574 19.59 11.49 -5.36
CA LEU A 574 20.99 11.48 -5.82
C LEU A 574 21.24 12.32 -7.09
N THR A 575 20.20 12.71 -7.83
CA THR A 575 20.39 13.42 -9.11
C THR A 575 20.46 14.95 -8.99
N GLN A 576 20.25 15.53 -7.80
CA GLN A 576 20.05 16.98 -7.66
C GLN A 576 21.07 17.75 -6.82
N ASN A 577 22.05 17.13 -6.14
CA ASN A 577 22.98 17.91 -5.29
C ASN A 577 24.46 17.48 -5.40
N PHE A 578 25.15 18.01 -6.41
CA PHE A 578 26.60 18.23 -6.33
C PHE A 578 26.87 19.56 -5.59
N ALA A 579 26.84 19.55 -4.25
CA ALA A 579 27.35 20.66 -3.45
C ALA A 579 27.94 20.18 -2.12
N ARG A 580 29.19 20.58 -1.89
CA ARG A 580 30.08 20.23 -0.76
C ARG A 580 29.56 20.71 0.61
N SER A 581 29.64 19.85 1.61
CA SER A 581 29.88 20.17 3.03
C SER A 581 30.19 18.82 3.73
N GLY A 582 31.22 18.58 4.54
CA GLY A 582 31.87 19.38 5.58
C GLY A 582 31.80 18.56 6.87
N THR A 583 32.77 17.65 7.09
CA THR A 583 32.81 16.69 8.21
C THR A 583 32.88 17.38 9.57
N ALA A 584 31.92 17.11 10.47
CA ALA A 584 31.99 17.45 11.89
C ALA A 584 31.75 16.19 12.74
N THR A 585 32.78 15.79 13.49
CA THR A 585 32.80 14.68 14.44
C THR A 585 32.02 15.02 15.70
N ARG A 586 31.05 14.19 16.09
CA ARG A 586 30.34 14.27 17.38
C ARG A 586 30.62 12.99 18.20
N GLN A 587 30.98 13.18 19.48
CA GLN A 587 31.42 12.12 20.39
C GLN A 587 30.24 11.29 20.95
N PRO A 588 30.46 10.02 21.34
CA PRO A 588 29.39 9.11 21.77
C PRO A 588 28.94 9.42 23.20
N GLN A 589 27.62 9.53 23.40
CA GLN A 589 26.99 9.69 24.70
C GLN A 589 26.37 8.35 25.12
N GLN A 590 26.73 7.88 26.32
CA GLN A 590 26.38 6.56 26.85
C GLN A 590 24.88 6.37 27.07
N ASP A 591 24.30 5.37 26.41
CA ASP A 591 22.91 4.97 26.60
C ASP A 591 22.70 4.12 27.87
N ARG A 592 21.70 4.50 28.66
CA ARG A 592 21.19 3.73 29.79
C ARG A 592 20.02 2.88 29.30
N GLN A 593 20.25 1.58 29.16
CA GLN A 593 19.22 0.56 28.95
C GLN A 593 18.12 0.65 30.04
N SER A 594 16.88 0.92 29.62
CA SER A 594 15.69 0.86 30.47
C SER A 594 14.97 -0.48 30.25
N THR A 595 15.04 -1.36 31.25
CA THR A 595 14.57 -2.76 31.23
C THR A 595 13.14 -2.94 31.74
N LYS A 596 12.19 -2.08 31.33
CA LYS A 596 10.76 -2.28 31.67
C LYS A 596 10.00 -2.85 30.48
N PRO A 597 9.24 -3.96 30.64
CA PRO A 597 8.36 -4.44 29.59
C PRO A 597 7.30 -3.37 29.31
N LEU A 598 7.23 -2.92 28.06
CA LEU A 598 6.23 -1.95 27.63
C LEU A 598 4.85 -2.61 27.69
N LYS A 599 3.95 -2.01 28.48
CA LYS A 599 2.55 -2.43 28.56
C LYS A 599 1.88 -2.18 27.20
N ALA A 600 0.99 -3.08 26.77
CA ALA A 600 0.21 -2.88 25.55
C ALA A 600 -0.46 -1.48 25.55
N PRO A 601 -0.45 -0.76 24.41
CA PRO A 601 -1.06 0.56 24.34
C PRO A 601 -2.55 0.50 24.66
N PRO A 602 -3.17 1.61 25.10
CA PRO A 602 -4.58 1.63 25.45
C PRO A 602 -5.48 1.26 24.26
N LEU A 603 -6.55 0.52 24.58
CA LEU A 603 -7.59 0.10 23.63
C LEU A 603 -8.97 0.48 24.15
N TRP A 604 -9.80 1.03 23.26
CA TRP A 604 -11.23 1.17 23.47
C TRP A 604 -12.01 0.27 22.52
N VAL A 605 -13.04 -0.39 23.06
CA VAL A 605 -13.97 -1.20 22.27
C VAL A 605 -15.31 -0.48 22.25
N ILE A 606 -15.81 -0.18 21.05
CA ILE A 606 -17.03 0.57 20.82
C ILE A 606 -18.02 -0.31 20.07
N ARG A 607 -19.22 -0.49 20.61
CA ARG A 607 -20.32 -1.14 19.91
C ARG A 607 -20.93 -0.18 18.89
N VAL A 608 -21.09 -0.64 17.66
CA VAL A 608 -21.76 0.09 16.57
C VAL A 608 -22.84 -0.76 15.91
N ASP A 609 -23.70 -0.13 15.11
CA ASP A 609 -24.84 -0.79 14.46
C ASP A 609 -24.39 -1.58 13.22
N ALA A 610 -23.51 -0.99 12.41
CA ALA A 610 -22.97 -1.64 11.23
C ALA A 610 -21.63 -1.02 10.80
N LEU A 611 -20.84 -1.82 10.09
CA LEU A 611 -19.57 -1.45 9.49
C LEU A 611 -19.62 -1.63 7.97
N PRO A 612 -18.71 -0.97 7.22
CA PRO A 612 -18.64 -1.12 5.77
C PRO A 612 -18.55 -2.59 5.36
N ARG A 613 -19.21 -2.95 4.25
CA ARG A 613 -19.24 -4.32 3.70
C ARG A 613 -19.86 -5.38 4.64
N GLY A 614 -20.51 -4.95 5.73
CA GLY A 614 -21.07 -5.87 6.73
C GLY A 614 -20.01 -6.56 7.59
N ALA A 615 -18.83 -5.94 7.76
CA ALA A 615 -17.79 -6.44 8.65
C ALA A 615 -18.28 -6.54 10.10
N SER A 616 -17.73 -7.46 10.88
CA SER A 616 -18.06 -7.59 12.31
C SER A 616 -17.15 -6.76 13.22
N ILE A 617 -15.98 -6.36 12.71
CA ILE A 617 -14.99 -5.54 13.41
C ILE A 617 -14.25 -4.62 12.44
N GLU A 618 -13.92 -3.42 12.91
CA GLU A 618 -13.07 -2.43 12.24
C GLU A 618 -12.07 -1.87 13.26
N TRP A 619 -10.78 -1.87 12.92
CA TRP A 619 -9.72 -1.26 13.73
C TRP A 619 -9.39 0.14 13.23
N ALA A 620 -9.32 1.10 14.15
CA ALA A 620 -8.69 2.40 13.92
C ALA A 620 -7.51 2.55 14.88
N MET A 621 -6.34 2.92 14.37
CA MET A 621 -5.10 2.93 15.14
C MET A 621 -4.36 4.25 14.99
N TYR A 622 -3.62 4.59 16.04
CA TYR A 622 -2.84 5.82 16.13
C TYR A 622 -1.43 5.47 16.56
N GLY A 623 -0.43 6.03 15.86
CA GLY A 623 0.98 5.73 16.10
C GLY A 623 1.84 6.98 16.26
N SER A 624 3.04 6.79 16.80
CA SER A 624 4.11 7.79 16.87
C SER A 624 5.14 7.51 15.78
N MET A 625 5.56 8.57 15.10
CA MET A 625 6.68 8.52 14.16
C MET A 625 8.05 8.53 14.86
N THR A 626 8.07 8.66 16.20
CA THR A 626 9.30 8.68 16.99
C THR A 626 9.28 7.63 18.09
N GLU A 627 10.44 7.32 18.65
CA GLU A 627 10.58 6.44 19.81
C GLU A 627 9.93 6.99 21.09
N GLN A 628 9.54 8.28 21.09
CA GLN A 628 8.88 8.91 22.22
C GLN A 628 7.38 8.57 22.24
N ASP A 629 6.87 8.32 23.44
CA ASP A 629 5.44 8.10 23.66
C ASP A 629 4.67 9.41 23.46
N VAL A 630 3.76 9.42 22.49
CA VAL A 630 2.75 10.48 22.36
C VAL A 630 1.65 10.19 23.38
N ALA A 631 1.36 11.15 24.26
CA ALA A 631 0.25 11.01 25.19
C ALA A 631 -1.10 10.98 24.44
N VAL A 632 -2.05 10.14 24.87
CA VAL A 632 -3.37 9.99 24.24
C VAL A 632 -4.11 11.32 24.13
N GLU A 633 -3.95 12.19 25.13
CA GLU A 633 -4.56 13.52 25.18
C GLU A 633 -4.04 14.46 24.06
N LYS A 634 -2.88 14.15 23.47
CA LYS A 634 -2.32 14.85 22.30
C LYS A 634 -2.89 14.33 20.97
N ILE A 635 -3.89 13.46 20.98
CA ILE A 635 -4.59 12.98 19.78
C ILE A 635 -6.05 13.49 19.84
N PRO A 636 -6.31 14.75 19.42
CA PRO A 636 -7.63 15.37 19.59
C PRO A 636 -8.77 14.59 18.95
N HIS A 637 -8.52 13.96 17.80
CA HIS A 637 -9.54 13.17 17.10
C HIS A 637 -9.99 11.93 17.88
N LEU A 638 -9.04 11.25 18.54
CA LEU A 638 -9.34 10.10 19.38
C LEU A 638 -10.18 10.53 20.57
N CYS A 639 -9.77 11.59 21.27
CA CYS A 639 -10.54 12.16 22.38
C CYS A 639 -11.97 12.53 21.94
N HIS A 640 -12.12 13.12 20.75
CA HIS A 640 -13.42 13.45 20.17
C HIS A 640 -14.27 12.20 19.90
N LEU A 641 -13.71 11.16 19.29
CA LEU A 641 -14.42 9.90 19.06
C LEU A 641 -14.88 9.26 20.37
N LEU A 642 -14.02 9.23 21.39
CA LEU A 642 -14.37 8.68 22.70
C LEU A 642 -15.49 9.46 23.38
N ASP A 643 -15.56 10.78 23.15
CA ASP A 643 -16.64 11.64 23.63
C ASP A 643 -17.97 11.37 22.91
N VAL A 644 -17.94 11.21 21.59
CA VAL A 644 -19.12 10.87 20.78
C VAL A 644 -19.69 9.50 21.17
N PHE A 645 -18.82 8.52 21.46
CA PHE A 645 -19.19 7.13 21.73
C PHE A 645 -19.21 6.74 23.21
N GLN A 646 -19.28 7.70 24.13
CA GLN A 646 -19.24 7.42 25.59
C GLN A 646 -20.27 6.37 26.04
N ARG A 647 -21.45 6.35 25.40
CA ARG A 647 -22.55 5.43 25.75
C ARG A 647 -22.40 4.05 25.10
N GLN A 648 -21.49 3.90 24.15
CA GLN A 648 -21.27 2.71 23.34
C GLN A 648 -19.99 1.95 23.73
N LEU A 649 -19.21 2.47 24.69
CA LEU A 649 -18.03 1.81 25.24
C LEU A 649 -18.43 0.50 25.97
N VAL A 650 -17.67 -0.56 25.69
CA VAL A 650 -17.96 -1.95 26.12
C VAL A 650 -17.08 -2.42 27.26
#